data_AF-A0A9R0RJX1-F1
#
_entry.id   AF-A0A9R0RJX1-F1
#
_cell.length_a   1.000
_cell.length_b   1.000
_cell.length_c   1.000
_cell.angle_alpha   90.00
_cell.angle_beta   90.00
_cell.angle_gamma   90.00
#
_symmetry.space_group_name_H-M   'P 1'
#
loop_
_entity.id
_entity.type
_entity.pdbx_description
1 polymer ?
#
loop_
_entity_poly.entity_id
_entity_poly.type
_entity_poly.pdbx_seq_one_letter_code
_entity_poly.pdbx_strand_id
1 'polypeptide(L)'
;MGTPANIIVGSHVWVEDPTLAWIDGEVVSIKNNEVHVQTSNGKKVTTDRSKVFPKDMEAPPGGVDDMTRLSYLHEPGVLQNLATRYELNEIYTYTGSILIAVNPFQRLPHLYDTHMMEQYKGADFGELSPHVFAIADVAYREMINEGKNNSILVSGESGAGKTETTKMLMRYLAHLGGRSGVEGRTVEQQVLESNPVLEAFGNAKTVRNNNSSRFGKFVEIQFDKTGRISGAAIRTYLLERSRVCQINTPERNYHCFYFLCAAPPEDTQRYKLADARSFHYLNQSSCIEVEGINDAEEYLATRRAMDIVGINEEEQEAIFRVVAAVLHIGNINFAKGKEVDSSVIQDDNSRFHLNTASELLECDCNNLEKALITREIVTPEEIITRTLDPESALASRDALAKTIYSRLFDWIVEKINVSIGQDPNSKQLIGVLDIYGFESFKINSFEQLCINYTNEKLQQHFNQHVFKMEQEEYTREEINWSYIEFVDNQDVLDLIEKKGGLIALLDEACMFPRSTHETFAQKLYTTFKNNKRFVKPKLSRTDFTVVHYAGDVTYQADHFLDKNKDYVVAEHQDLLNASSCPFVASLFPSLPEESSKSSKFSSIGSRFKLQLQSLMETLSSTEPHYIRCVKPNNLLKPAIFENTNVIQQLRCGGVLEAIRISCAGYPTRKTFYEFVNRFGVLGPELLEGSNDDKIARKQFVLVRRSATHLQSFVRGTLVRNLYECMRREAAAVKIQKNVRRHKARESYLLLQAATVTLQTGLRAMSARKEFRFRKETKAAVHIQARWRCHRDYSHYKNMQRAVLTYQCAWRQRLARRELRNLKMAARETGALKEAKDKLEKRVEELTWRLGLEKRLRTDLEEAKAQEIAKLQETLHDLQLQVEEAKTMATKEREAARKAIEEAPPVIKETPVLVEDTEKVNSLTAEVDQLKALLQTERQATETAKKEHAEAERRNEELMKKFEGAEKKIEQLQDTAQRLEEKATNMESENKVLRQQAVAISPTAKALAAYPKSPFQLRTPEIVNAPNGEVKSSPDVTPISLNLKELEAEEKPQKSLNEKQQENQDLLIKCVSQDLGFSSGRAIAACVIYRCLLHWRSFEVERTGVFDRIIQTIGSAIEVQDNDDKLAYWLSNSSTLLLLLQRTLKTTGAAGLTPQRRRSTAASFGRVFSVKHLYPALADFIV
;
A
#
# COMPACT_ATOMS: atom_id res chain seq x y z
N MET A 1 -3.59 24.49 43.70
CA MET A 1 -2.41 24.24 44.59
C MET A 1 -2.66 22.92 45.30
N GLY A 2 -1.66 22.04 45.39
CA GLY A 2 -1.81 20.80 46.16
C GLY A 2 -1.91 21.06 47.66
N THR A 3 -2.54 20.14 48.40
CA THR A 3 -2.61 20.15 49.86
C THR A 3 -1.19 20.19 50.43
N PRO A 4 -0.84 21.09 51.37
CA PRO A 4 0.49 21.10 51.95
C PRO A 4 0.77 19.78 52.67
N ALA A 5 1.86 19.11 52.30
CA ALA A 5 2.31 17.91 53.00
C ALA A 5 2.49 18.22 54.49
N ASN A 6 2.14 17.27 55.36
CA ASN A 6 2.32 17.40 56.80
C ASN A 6 3.79 17.22 57.20
N ILE A 7 4.61 18.20 56.84
CA ILE A 7 5.99 18.36 57.29
C ILE A 7 5.97 18.49 58.82
N ILE A 8 6.60 17.53 59.49
CA ILE A 8 6.76 17.43 60.94
C ILE A 8 8.24 17.35 61.30
N VAL A 9 8.57 17.49 62.59
CA VAL A 9 9.92 17.20 63.09
C VAL A 9 10.29 15.75 62.79
N GLY A 10 11.51 15.51 62.30
CA GLY A 10 11.96 14.22 61.76
C GLY A 10 11.60 13.95 60.29
N SER A 11 10.93 14.88 59.60
CA SER A 11 10.68 14.74 58.15
C SER A 11 11.95 15.03 57.35
N HIS A 12 12.25 14.19 56.35
CA HIS A 12 13.24 14.52 55.33
C HIS A 12 12.65 15.44 54.26
N VAL A 13 13.39 16.50 53.93
CA VAL A 13 12.93 17.61 53.10
C VAL A 13 14.05 18.17 52.23
N TRP A 14 13.65 18.86 51.16
CA TRP A 14 14.50 19.71 50.33
C TRP A 14 14.37 21.17 50.75
N VAL A 15 15.50 21.87 50.76
CA VAL A 15 15.59 23.34 50.95
C VAL A 15 16.47 23.97 49.87
N GLU A 16 16.20 25.22 49.56
CA GLU A 16 16.89 26.01 48.52
C GLU A 16 18.35 26.28 48.93
N ASP A 17 19.31 25.96 48.05
CA ASP A 17 20.75 26.23 48.27
C ASP A 17 21.37 27.03 47.09
N PRO A 18 22.15 28.09 47.35
CA PRO A 18 22.73 28.92 46.30
C PRO A 18 23.72 28.23 45.34
N THR A 19 24.23 27.04 45.69
CA THR A 19 25.26 26.32 44.92
C THR A 19 24.73 25.03 44.29
N LEU A 20 23.89 24.29 45.00
CA LEU A 20 23.29 23.03 44.53
C LEU A 20 21.87 23.19 43.96
N ALA A 21 21.32 24.42 43.95
CA ALA A 21 19.91 24.77 43.76
C ALA A 21 18.99 24.22 44.87
N TRP A 22 19.08 22.92 45.15
CA TRP A 22 18.36 22.22 46.21
C TRP A 22 19.32 21.31 46.97
N ILE A 23 19.19 21.28 48.31
CA ILE A 23 19.91 20.35 49.19
C ILE A 23 18.91 19.67 50.13
N ASP A 24 19.19 18.42 50.49
CA ASP A 24 18.36 17.67 51.43
C ASP A 24 18.75 17.90 52.90
N GLY A 25 17.80 17.60 53.78
CA GLY A 25 17.99 17.67 55.22
C GLY A 25 16.83 17.07 56.01
N GLU A 26 16.94 17.15 57.33
CA GLU A 26 15.94 16.70 58.29
C GLU A 26 15.38 17.90 59.09
N VAL A 27 14.07 17.95 59.30
CA VAL A 27 13.43 19.01 60.09
C VAL A 27 13.68 18.78 61.58
N VAL A 28 14.52 19.61 62.21
CA VAL A 28 14.88 19.49 63.62
C VAL A 28 13.91 20.22 64.54
N SER A 29 13.31 21.33 64.07
CA SER A 29 12.22 22.00 64.79
C SER A 29 11.41 22.91 63.87
N ILE A 30 10.15 23.14 64.23
CA ILE A 30 9.23 24.05 63.54
C ILE A 30 8.75 25.08 64.56
N LYS A 31 8.79 26.37 64.20
CA LYS A 31 8.34 27.49 65.05
C LYS A 31 7.50 28.44 64.22
N ASN A 32 6.22 28.58 64.57
CA ASN A 32 5.25 29.37 63.80
C ASN A 32 5.24 28.93 62.32
N ASN A 33 5.72 29.78 61.39
CA ASN A 33 5.85 29.44 59.97
C ASN A 33 7.31 29.14 59.53
N GLU A 34 8.28 29.21 60.45
CA GLU A 34 9.68 28.88 60.18
C GLU A 34 9.97 27.40 60.44
N VAL A 35 10.73 26.79 59.53
CA VAL A 35 11.21 25.42 59.61
C VAL A 35 12.74 25.46 59.73
N HIS A 36 13.26 24.87 60.82
CA HIS A 36 14.70 24.73 61.04
C HIS A 36 15.15 23.34 60.56
N VAL A 37 15.86 23.31 59.43
CA VAL A 37 16.35 22.10 58.76
C VAL A 37 17.84 21.90 59.04
N GLN A 38 18.23 20.69 59.40
CA GLN A 38 19.60 20.21 59.46
C GLN A 38 19.93 19.57 58.11
N THR A 39 20.70 20.26 57.27
CA THR A 39 21.05 19.78 55.93
C THR A 39 22.14 18.72 55.96
N SER A 40 22.22 17.90 54.91
CA SER A 40 23.15 16.77 54.77
C SER A 40 24.63 17.17 54.85
N ASN A 41 24.98 18.41 54.48
CA ASN A 41 26.34 18.96 54.64
C ASN A 41 26.66 19.47 56.07
N GLY A 42 25.78 19.23 57.06
CA GLY A 42 25.97 19.61 58.46
C GLY A 42 25.53 21.03 58.81
N LYS A 43 25.10 21.86 57.85
CA LYS A 43 24.62 23.23 58.09
C LYS A 43 23.17 23.24 58.58
N LYS A 44 22.85 24.17 59.48
CA LYS A 44 21.46 24.49 59.86
C LYS A 44 20.93 25.63 59.00
N VAL A 45 19.75 25.43 58.41
CA VAL A 45 19.04 26.39 57.56
C VAL A 45 17.68 26.68 58.18
N THR A 46 17.35 27.95 58.36
CA THR A 46 15.99 28.38 58.70
C THR A 46 15.33 28.91 57.44
N THR A 47 14.14 28.42 57.11
CA THR A 47 13.37 28.88 55.95
C THR A 47 11.87 28.88 56.25
N ASP A 48 11.10 29.65 55.48
CA ASP A 48 9.64 29.64 55.55
C ASP A 48 9.09 28.27 55.10
N ARG A 49 8.04 27.78 55.77
CA ARG A 49 7.38 26.50 55.49
C ARG A 49 6.89 26.38 54.04
N SER A 50 6.57 27.48 53.36
CA SER A 50 6.17 27.50 51.95
C SER A 50 7.32 27.19 50.96
N LYS A 51 8.58 27.26 51.41
CA LYS A 51 9.79 26.95 50.62
C LYS A 51 10.37 25.55 50.86
N VAL A 52 9.70 24.72 51.66
CA VAL A 52 10.17 23.39 52.04
C VAL A 52 9.38 22.32 51.28
N PHE A 53 10.07 21.44 50.56
CA PHE A 53 9.44 20.35 49.80
C PHE A 53 9.76 18.99 50.45
N PRO A 54 8.81 18.04 50.54
CA PRO A 54 9.08 16.72 51.11
C PRO A 54 10.05 15.91 50.22
N LYS A 55 10.99 15.19 50.82
CA LYS A 55 11.88 14.27 50.09
C LYS A 55 11.22 12.89 49.99
N ASP A 56 11.22 12.29 48.80
CA ASP A 56 10.84 10.89 48.63
C ASP A 56 12.00 10.01 49.11
N MET A 57 11.75 9.18 50.13
CA MET A 57 12.71 8.23 50.71
C MET A 57 12.47 6.79 50.24
N GLU A 58 11.41 6.56 49.44
CA GLU A 58 11.06 5.26 48.85
C GLU A 58 11.32 5.24 47.33
N ALA A 59 11.97 6.27 46.79
CA ALA A 59 12.38 6.33 45.39
C ALA A 59 13.45 5.25 45.06
N PRO A 60 13.41 4.60 43.88
CA PRO A 60 14.40 3.59 43.52
C PRO A 60 15.81 4.20 43.38
N PRO A 61 16.90 3.46 43.71
CA PRO A 61 18.27 3.96 43.60
C PRO A 61 18.71 4.37 42.18
N GLY A 62 18.03 3.90 41.13
CA GLY A 62 18.26 4.31 39.74
C GLY A 62 17.27 5.36 39.21
N GLY A 63 16.48 5.98 40.10
CA GLY A 63 15.37 6.85 39.71
C GLY A 63 14.17 6.08 39.13
N VAL A 64 13.30 6.82 38.42
CA VAL A 64 12.12 6.29 37.71
C VAL A 64 12.13 6.71 36.24
N ASP A 65 11.68 5.80 35.38
CA ASP A 65 11.58 6.01 33.93
C ASP A 65 10.52 7.04 33.52
N ASP A 66 9.40 7.11 34.26
CA ASP A 66 8.41 8.19 34.15
C ASP A 66 8.24 8.89 35.50
N MET A 67 8.43 10.21 35.51
CA MET A 67 8.35 11.04 36.71
C MET A 67 6.93 11.15 37.28
N THR A 68 5.86 10.80 36.55
CA THR A 68 4.51 10.71 37.15
C THR A 68 4.42 9.66 38.28
N ARG A 69 5.36 8.70 38.31
CA ARG A 69 5.40 7.61 39.30
C ARG A 69 6.03 8.03 40.64
N LEU A 70 6.67 9.20 40.71
CA LEU A 70 7.23 9.79 41.94
C LEU A 70 6.15 10.01 43.01
N SER A 71 6.47 9.80 44.29
CA SER A 71 5.51 10.05 45.39
C SER A 71 5.30 11.56 45.61
N TYR A 72 6.29 12.38 45.26
CA TYR A 72 6.23 13.85 45.29
C TYR A 72 6.76 14.44 43.98
N LEU A 73 5.86 14.71 43.04
CA LEU A 73 6.19 15.34 41.76
C LEU A 73 6.29 16.86 41.91
N HIS A 74 7.50 17.33 42.24
CA HIS A 74 7.87 18.74 42.41
C HIS A 74 9.29 19.03 41.90
N GLU A 75 9.70 20.30 41.87
CA GLU A 75 10.95 20.76 41.26
C GLU A 75 12.22 20.00 41.76
N PRO A 76 12.52 19.90 43.07
CA PRO A 76 13.69 19.14 43.52
C PRO A 76 13.60 17.63 43.25
N GLY A 77 12.40 17.04 43.27
CA GLY A 77 12.21 15.62 42.95
C GLY A 77 12.53 15.30 41.49
N VAL A 78 12.10 16.17 40.57
CA VAL A 78 12.42 16.10 39.13
C VAL A 78 13.93 16.24 38.91
N LEU A 79 14.57 17.22 39.55
CA LEU A 79 16.00 17.47 39.41
C LEU A 79 16.83 16.29 39.90
N GLN A 80 16.50 15.73 41.07
CA GLN A 80 17.18 14.56 41.62
C GLN A 80 17.02 13.32 40.73
N ASN A 81 15.83 13.09 40.18
CA ASN A 81 15.58 11.95 39.29
C ASN A 81 16.45 12.02 38.02
N LEU A 82 16.52 13.20 37.39
CA LEU A 82 17.34 13.43 36.20
C LEU A 82 18.84 13.34 36.50
N ALA A 83 19.30 13.82 37.66
CA ALA A 83 20.69 13.70 38.08
C ALA A 83 21.09 12.22 38.27
N THR A 84 20.32 11.46 39.06
CA THR A 84 20.59 10.04 39.35
C THR A 84 20.55 9.17 38.08
N ARG A 85 19.64 9.45 37.14
CA ARG A 85 19.61 8.75 35.84
C ARG A 85 20.79 9.12 34.95
N TYR A 86 21.17 10.40 34.91
CA TYR A 86 22.33 10.86 34.14
C TYR A 86 23.65 10.26 34.64
N GLU A 87 23.82 10.07 35.96
CA GLU A 87 24.98 9.36 36.55
C GLU A 87 25.09 7.90 36.07
N LEU A 88 23.95 7.25 35.75
CA LEU A 88 23.90 5.90 35.18
C LEU A 88 24.02 5.87 33.65
N ASN A 89 24.08 7.03 32.98
CA ASN A 89 23.95 7.23 31.52
C ASN A 89 22.54 6.97 30.95
N GLU A 90 21.51 6.90 31.80
CA GLU A 90 20.10 6.84 31.40
C GLU A 90 19.60 8.24 30.97
N ILE A 91 20.06 8.68 29.80
CA ILE A 91 19.87 10.05 29.28
C ILE A 91 18.42 10.42 28.94
N TYR A 92 17.52 9.43 28.85
CA TYR A 92 16.12 9.60 28.48
C TYR A 92 15.21 9.34 29.68
N THR A 93 14.20 10.19 29.87
CA THR A 93 13.22 10.10 30.97
C THR A 93 11.87 10.64 30.52
N TYR A 94 10.77 9.95 30.81
CA TYR A 94 9.42 10.44 30.55
C TYR A 94 8.90 11.36 31.67
N THR A 95 7.97 12.23 31.31
CA THR A 95 7.06 12.91 32.25
C THR A 95 5.66 12.91 31.64
N GLY A 96 4.97 11.78 31.76
CA GLY A 96 3.81 11.46 30.95
C GLY A 96 4.21 11.26 29.48
N SER A 97 3.46 11.85 28.54
CA SER A 97 3.73 11.78 27.09
C SER A 97 4.92 12.63 26.60
N ILE A 98 5.60 13.35 27.49
CA ILE A 98 6.75 14.20 27.15
C ILE A 98 8.05 13.43 27.41
N LEU A 99 8.95 13.40 26.42
CA LEU A 99 10.31 12.86 26.58
C LEU A 99 11.30 13.97 26.96
N ILE A 100 12.04 13.78 28.05
CA ILE A 100 13.22 14.58 28.40
C ILE A 100 14.46 13.83 27.91
N ALA A 101 15.38 14.57 27.28
CA ALA A 101 16.65 14.05 26.77
C ALA A 101 17.82 14.90 27.29
N VAL A 102 18.70 14.34 28.12
CA VAL A 102 19.86 15.04 28.69
C VAL A 102 21.11 14.73 27.87
N ASN A 103 21.75 15.74 27.29
CA ASN A 103 22.91 15.53 26.40
C ASN A 103 24.12 14.92 27.14
N PRO A 104 24.56 13.69 26.84
CA PRO A 104 25.65 13.04 27.56
C PRO A 104 27.05 13.62 27.26
N PHE A 105 27.21 14.43 26.20
CA PHE A 105 28.52 14.85 25.67
C PHE A 105 29.52 13.70 25.37
N GLN A 106 29.03 12.46 25.26
CA GLN A 106 29.77 11.27 24.85
C GLN A 106 28.91 10.37 23.97
N ARG A 107 29.54 9.51 23.17
CA ARG A 107 28.82 8.55 22.32
C ARG A 107 28.37 7.35 23.16
N LEU A 108 27.10 6.98 23.05
CA LEU A 108 26.49 5.79 23.69
C LEU A 108 25.97 4.85 22.57
N PRO A 109 26.83 4.03 21.93
CA PRO A 109 26.46 3.34 20.69
C PRO A 109 25.33 2.31 20.86
N HIS A 110 25.23 1.72 22.05
CA HIS A 110 24.23 0.69 22.39
C HIS A 110 22.78 1.21 22.42
N LEU A 111 22.56 2.53 22.49
CA LEU A 111 21.22 3.13 22.40
C LEU A 111 20.75 3.31 20.95
N TYR A 112 21.67 3.30 19.97
CA TYR A 112 21.41 3.73 18.59
C TYR A 112 21.85 2.71 17.53
N ASP A 113 21.98 1.43 17.91
CA ASP A 113 22.21 0.34 16.98
C ASP A 113 20.90 -0.20 16.38
N THR A 114 21.02 -1.05 15.36
CA THR A 114 19.84 -1.61 14.65
C THR A 114 19.11 -2.68 15.49
N HIS A 115 19.73 -3.24 16.52
CA HIS A 115 19.07 -4.17 17.43
C HIS A 115 18.10 -3.41 18.34
N MET A 116 18.52 -2.28 18.90
CA MET A 116 17.66 -1.38 19.67
C MET A 116 16.48 -0.86 18.81
N MET A 117 16.72 -0.55 17.53
CA MET A 117 15.64 -0.15 16.61
C MET A 117 14.60 -1.25 16.42
N GLU A 118 15.00 -2.51 16.21
CA GLU A 118 14.06 -3.63 16.06
C GLU A 118 13.35 -3.98 17.38
N GLN A 119 13.89 -3.59 18.55
CA GLN A 119 13.22 -3.76 19.85
C GLN A 119 12.07 -2.77 20.09
N TYR A 120 12.23 -1.49 19.73
CA TYR A 120 11.16 -0.48 19.90
C TYR A 120 10.03 -0.59 18.87
N LYS A 121 10.28 -1.30 17.77
CA LYS A 121 9.41 -1.44 16.60
C LYS A 121 8.07 -2.10 16.91
N GLY A 122 7.05 -1.27 17.13
CA GLY A 122 5.71 -1.71 17.50
C GLY A 122 5.56 -2.20 18.95
N ALA A 123 6.54 -1.92 19.84
CA ALA A 123 6.41 -2.15 21.28
C ALA A 123 5.52 -1.06 21.91
N ASP A 124 4.72 -1.37 22.93
CA ASP A 124 3.75 -0.37 23.43
C ASP A 124 4.39 0.72 24.30
N PHE A 125 3.79 1.91 24.29
CA PHE A 125 4.38 3.09 24.93
C PHE A 125 4.46 2.90 26.45
N GLY A 126 5.68 2.95 27.00
CA GLY A 126 5.96 2.68 28.41
C GLY A 126 6.14 1.20 28.77
N GLU A 127 6.07 0.26 27.81
CA GLU A 127 6.46 -1.14 28.01
C GLU A 127 8.00 -1.27 28.11
N LEU A 128 8.71 -0.52 27.27
CA LEU A 128 10.17 -0.41 27.27
C LEU A 128 10.63 0.89 27.94
N SER A 129 11.92 0.92 28.32
CA SER A 129 12.59 2.10 28.89
C SER A 129 12.45 3.35 27.99
N PRO A 130 12.56 4.58 28.55
CA PRO A 130 12.34 5.80 27.79
C PRO A 130 13.33 5.96 26.65
N HIS A 131 12.85 6.20 25.43
CA HIS A 131 13.72 6.38 24.28
C HIS A 131 13.12 7.25 23.19
N VAL A 132 13.98 7.92 22.41
CA VAL A 132 13.61 8.71 21.23
C VAL A 132 12.90 7.86 20.16
N PHE A 133 13.25 6.58 20.05
CA PHE A 133 12.61 5.64 19.11
C PHE A 133 11.15 5.34 19.47
N ALA A 134 10.79 5.27 20.76
CA ALA A 134 9.41 5.04 21.17
C ALA A 134 8.47 6.17 20.72
N ILE A 135 8.92 7.43 20.79
CA ILE A 135 8.17 8.59 20.31
C ILE A 135 7.96 8.53 18.79
N ALA A 136 9.00 8.19 18.04
CA ALA A 136 8.91 8.04 16.59
C ALA A 136 8.04 6.83 16.16
N ASP A 137 8.06 5.75 16.95
CA ASP A 137 7.25 4.55 16.71
C ASP A 137 5.75 4.80 16.92
N VAL A 138 5.39 5.52 17.99
CA VAL A 138 4.02 5.96 18.25
C VAL A 138 3.53 6.88 17.14
N ALA A 139 4.27 7.95 16.81
CA ALA A 139 3.91 8.88 15.74
C ALA A 139 3.73 8.19 14.38
N TYR A 140 4.57 7.20 14.07
CA TYR A 140 4.43 6.39 12.85
C TYR A 140 3.20 5.46 12.93
N ARG A 141 2.97 4.76 14.05
CA ARG A 141 1.77 3.91 14.22
C ARG A 141 0.47 4.69 14.16
N GLU A 142 0.40 5.88 14.76
CA GLU A 142 -0.78 6.76 14.70
C GLU A 142 -1.06 7.19 13.25
N MET A 143 -0.02 7.55 12.50
CA MET A 143 -0.13 7.91 11.08
C MET A 143 -0.62 6.76 10.19
N ILE A 144 -0.21 5.52 10.48
CA ILE A 144 -0.62 4.34 9.71
C ILE A 144 -2.01 3.81 10.13
N ASN A 145 -2.30 3.77 11.43
CA ASN A 145 -3.51 3.15 11.97
C ASN A 145 -4.70 4.10 12.02
N GLU A 146 -4.48 5.38 12.36
CA GLU A 146 -5.54 6.40 12.48
C GLU A 146 -5.62 7.32 11.26
N GLY A 147 -4.58 7.35 10.41
CA GLY A 147 -4.51 8.23 9.24
C GLY A 147 -4.24 9.70 9.58
N LYS A 148 -3.78 9.99 10.80
CA LYS A 148 -3.42 11.34 11.27
C LYS A 148 -2.04 11.76 10.80
N ASN A 149 -1.88 13.01 10.42
CA ASN A 149 -0.55 13.62 10.32
C ASN A 149 0.01 13.90 11.71
N ASN A 150 1.32 13.77 11.85
CA ASN A 150 2.02 13.86 13.13
C ASN A 150 3.09 14.96 13.09
N SER A 151 3.41 15.55 14.24
CA SER A 151 4.59 16.38 14.39
C SER A 151 5.38 16.00 15.64
N ILE A 152 6.72 16.13 15.58
CA ILE A 152 7.61 15.85 16.70
C ILE A 152 8.41 17.13 16.98
N LEU A 153 8.12 17.78 18.10
CA LEU A 153 8.65 19.09 18.47
C LEU A 153 9.86 18.93 19.38
N VAL A 154 11.05 19.12 18.80
CA VAL A 154 12.34 19.02 19.49
C VAL A 154 12.79 20.41 19.93
N SER A 155 12.82 20.65 21.23
CA SER A 155 13.07 21.98 21.82
C SER A 155 14.06 21.91 22.98
N GLY A 156 14.74 23.03 23.27
CA GLY A 156 15.80 23.10 24.30
C GLY A 156 16.86 24.16 23.98
N GLU A 157 17.80 24.38 24.90
CA GLU A 157 18.86 25.38 24.71
C GLU A 157 19.79 25.04 23.51
N SER A 158 20.56 26.02 23.04
CA SER A 158 21.63 25.79 22.07
C SER A 158 22.72 24.89 22.69
N GLY A 159 23.13 23.85 21.96
CA GLY A 159 24.02 22.79 22.49
C GLY A 159 23.34 21.70 23.33
N ALA A 160 22.02 21.76 23.57
CA ALA A 160 21.29 20.77 24.36
C ALA A 160 21.04 19.41 23.67
N GLY A 161 21.54 19.20 22.43
CA GLY A 161 21.41 17.94 21.70
C GLY A 161 20.21 17.82 20.75
N LYS A 162 19.42 18.88 20.54
CA LYS A 162 18.25 18.89 19.64
C LYS A 162 18.52 18.25 18.27
N THR A 163 19.54 18.73 17.56
CA THR A 163 19.83 18.30 16.19
C THR A 163 20.30 16.85 16.13
N GLU A 164 20.98 16.33 17.16
CA GLU A 164 21.32 14.89 17.26
C GLU A 164 20.06 14.05 17.54
N THR A 165 19.17 14.50 18.43
CA THR A 165 17.85 13.87 18.65
C THR A 165 17.05 13.81 17.35
N THR A 166 17.03 14.89 16.56
CA THR A 166 16.42 14.95 15.22
C THR A 166 17.06 13.95 14.25
N LYS A 167 18.40 13.82 14.23
CA LYS A 167 19.09 12.79 13.43
C LYS A 167 18.65 11.37 13.83
N MET A 168 18.50 11.08 15.12
CA MET A 168 18.04 9.77 15.59
C MET A 168 16.56 9.49 15.28
N LEU A 169 15.69 10.50 15.35
CA LEU A 169 14.29 10.40 14.90
C LEU A 169 14.21 10.04 13.42
N MET A 170 14.90 10.80 12.55
CA MET A 170 14.87 10.59 11.11
C MET A 170 15.40 9.20 10.72
N ARG A 171 16.49 8.76 11.36
CA ARG A 171 17.08 7.43 11.15
C ARG A 171 16.15 6.28 11.57
N TYR A 172 15.36 6.46 12.61
CA TYR A 172 14.35 5.47 13.02
C TYR A 172 13.13 5.45 12.08
N LEU A 173 12.62 6.63 11.69
CA LEU A 173 11.52 6.73 10.74
C LEU A 173 11.89 6.18 9.35
N ALA A 174 13.16 6.30 8.94
CA ALA A 174 13.71 5.68 7.75
C ALA A 174 13.83 4.16 7.85
N HIS A 175 14.22 3.65 9.03
CA HIS A 175 14.21 2.21 9.30
C HIS A 175 12.79 1.62 9.23
N LEU A 176 11.78 2.33 9.76
CA LEU A 176 10.37 1.90 9.69
C LEU A 176 9.78 2.00 8.27
N GLY A 177 9.95 3.15 7.60
CA GLY A 177 9.40 3.38 6.26
C GLY A 177 10.08 2.54 5.16
N GLY A 178 11.31 2.08 5.38
CA GLY A 178 11.98 1.13 4.52
C GLY A 178 12.37 1.68 3.14
N ARG A 179 12.87 0.79 2.27
CA ARG A 179 13.47 1.18 0.98
C ARG A 179 12.47 1.11 -0.17
N SER A 180 12.25 2.26 -0.81
CA SER A 180 11.88 2.31 -2.23
C SER A 180 13.06 1.80 -3.07
N GLY A 181 12.81 0.82 -3.94
CA GLY A 181 13.86 -0.02 -4.55
C GLY A 181 14.63 0.61 -5.71
N VAL A 182 15.41 1.66 -5.42
CA VAL A 182 16.34 2.30 -6.37
C VAL A 182 17.77 2.13 -5.85
N GLU A 183 18.73 1.92 -6.75
CA GLU A 183 20.16 1.98 -6.43
C GLU A 183 20.58 3.46 -6.30
N GLY A 184 20.37 4.02 -5.11
CA GLY A 184 20.65 5.43 -4.79
C GLY A 184 20.71 5.71 -3.29
N ARG A 185 20.97 6.97 -2.92
CA ARG A 185 20.91 7.47 -1.53
C ARG A 185 19.48 7.38 -1.01
N THR A 186 19.29 7.17 0.29
CA THR A 186 17.95 7.25 0.91
C THR A 186 17.55 8.72 1.12
N VAL A 187 16.25 9.00 1.16
CA VAL A 187 15.71 10.33 1.53
C VAL A 187 16.25 10.79 2.88
N GLU A 188 16.35 9.86 3.86
CA GLU A 188 17.05 10.07 5.13
C GLU A 188 18.49 10.53 4.93
N GLN A 189 19.28 9.81 4.12
CA GLN A 189 20.67 10.13 3.86
C GLN A 189 20.80 11.50 3.19
N GLN A 190 19.93 11.86 2.24
CA GLN A 190 19.94 13.19 1.60
C GLN A 190 19.56 14.31 2.59
N VAL A 191 18.59 14.09 3.47
CA VAL A 191 18.21 15.02 4.55
C VAL A 191 19.31 15.13 5.62
N LEU A 192 20.10 14.07 5.84
CA LEU A 192 21.26 14.08 6.72
C LEU A 192 22.44 14.83 6.09
N GLU A 193 22.73 14.54 4.82
CA GLU A 193 23.83 15.12 4.03
C GLU A 193 23.59 16.58 3.62
N SER A 194 22.36 17.10 3.69
CA SER A 194 22.09 18.53 3.51
C SER A 194 22.35 19.39 4.76
N ASN A 195 22.54 18.78 5.95
CA ASN A 195 22.80 19.56 7.17
C ASN A 195 24.10 20.38 7.11
N PRO A 196 25.27 19.89 6.64
CA PRO A 196 26.47 20.73 6.51
C PRO A 196 26.24 22.00 5.67
N VAL A 197 25.42 21.94 4.61
CA VAL A 197 25.07 23.12 3.81
C VAL A 197 24.19 24.09 4.62
N LEU A 198 23.15 23.58 5.29
CA LEU A 198 22.26 24.38 6.12
C LEU A 198 22.97 24.96 7.37
N GLU A 199 23.94 24.25 7.93
CA GLU A 199 24.76 24.70 9.06
C GLU A 199 25.78 25.76 8.60
N ALA A 200 26.42 25.59 7.44
CA ALA A 200 27.31 26.59 6.87
C ALA A 200 26.61 27.94 6.60
N PHE A 201 25.40 27.92 6.04
CA PHE A 201 24.67 29.12 5.63
C PHE A 201 23.65 29.63 6.67
N GLY A 202 23.26 28.81 7.64
CA GLY A 202 22.22 29.12 8.63
C GLY A 202 22.67 29.11 10.09
N ASN A 203 23.86 28.59 10.42
CA ASN A 203 24.38 28.59 11.79
C ASN A 203 25.52 29.60 11.96
N ALA A 204 25.69 30.04 13.21
CA ALA A 204 26.77 30.93 13.63
C ALA A 204 27.21 30.61 15.07
N LYS A 205 28.40 31.07 15.46
CA LYS A 205 28.84 31.06 16.86
C LYS A 205 28.16 32.17 17.64
N THR A 206 27.53 31.83 18.75
CA THR A 206 26.98 32.76 19.74
C THR A 206 27.73 32.67 21.07
N VAL A 207 27.41 33.53 22.04
CA VAL A 207 28.04 33.53 23.38
C VAL A 207 27.90 32.18 24.12
N ARG A 208 26.89 31.36 23.79
CA ARG A 208 26.59 30.09 24.50
C ARG A 208 26.87 28.80 23.71
N ASN A 209 27.08 28.89 22.39
CA ASN A 209 27.32 27.72 21.52
C ASN A 209 28.15 28.12 20.28
N ASN A 210 29.16 27.32 19.94
CA ASN A 210 30.03 27.52 18.78
C ASN A 210 29.35 27.28 17.42
N ASN A 211 28.31 26.44 17.36
CA ASN A 211 27.55 26.11 16.15
C ASN A 211 26.04 26.17 16.48
N SER A 212 25.47 27.38 16.43
CA SER A 212 24.08 27.65 16.81
C SER A 212 23.23 28.02 15.60
N SER A 213 22.17 27.26 15.33
CA SER A 213 21.17 27.59 14.32
C SER A 213 20.57 28.97 14.56
N ARG A 214 20.61 29.84 13.55
CA ARG A 214 19.99 31.18 13.53
C ARG A 214 18.81 31.23 12.55
N PHE A 215 18.11 30.09 12.46
CA PHE A 215 16.84 29.85 11.78
C PHE A 215 16.16 28.65 12.47
N GLY A 216 14.84 28.52 12.32
CA GLY A 216 14.07 27.33 12.70
C GLY A 216 13.88 26.38 11.50
N LYS A 217 13.98 25.07 11.73
CA LYS A 217 13.94 24.04 10.68
C LYS A 217 12.81 23.04 10.95
N PHE A 218 11.84 22.97 10.04
CA PHE A 218 10.78 21.95 10.05
C PHE A 218 11.02 20.97 8.91
N VAL A 219 11.23 19.69 9.24
CA VAL A 219 11.50 18.62 8.28
C VAL A 219 10.26 17.73 8.16
N GLU A 220 9.50 17.91 7.08
CA GLU A 220 8.35 17.07 6.73
C GLU A 220 8.84 15.79 6.06
N ILE A 221 8.77 14.65 6.76
CA ILE A 221 8.96 13.33 6.13
C ILE A 221 7.60 12.90 5.58
N GLN A 222 7.53 12.57 4.29
CA GLN A 222 6.29 12.32 3.57
C GLN A 222 6.18 10.84 3.20
N PHE A 223 5.01 10.24 3.44
CA PHE A 223 4.79 8.80 3.32
C PHE A 223 3.72 8.47 2.26
N ASP A 224 3.89 7.30 1.64
CA ASP A 224 2.88 6.68 0.78
C ASP A 224 1.83 5.92 1.62
N LYS A 225 0.76 5.48 0.95
CA LYS A 225 -0.37 4.74 1.56
C LYS A 225 -0.01 3.35 2.10
N THR A 226 1.25 2.91 1.95
CA THR A 226 1.80 1.67 2.49
C THR A 226 2.76 1.91 3.65
N GLY A 227 2.97 3.18 4.03
CA GLY A 227 3.87 3.62 5.09
C GLY A 227 5.32 3.82 4.64
N ARG A 228 5.60 3.80 3.34
CA ARG A 228 6.97 4.01 2.83
C ARG A 228 7.26 5.48 2.65
N ILE A 229 8.52 5.89 2.85
CA ILE A 229 8.92 7.27 2.54
C ILE A 229 8.81 7.49 1.03
N SER A 230 7.97 8.45 0.66
CA SER A 230 7.71 8.90 -0.72
C SER A 230 8.54 10.14 -1.09
N GLY A 231 8.90 10.95 -0.09
CA GLY A 231 9.70 12.17 -0.24
C GLY A 231 9.94 12.83 1.12
N ALA A 232 10.58 14.00 1.11
CA ALA A 232 10.63 14.89 2.27
C ALA A 232 10.79 16.35 1.83
N ALA A 233 10.50 17.29 2.74
CA ALA A 233 10.68 18.72 2.51
C ALA A 233 11.19 19.42 3.77
N ILE A 234 12.05 20.42 3.60
CA ILE A 234 12.59 21.27 4.65
C ILE A 234 11.97 22.66 4.50
N ARG A 235 11.20 23.09 5.50
CA ARG A 235 10.71 24.46 5.63
C ARG A 235 11.56 25.21 6.64
N THR A 236 12.14 26.33 6.21
CA THR A 236 12.93 27.21 7.07
C THR A 236 12.15 28.45 7.47
N TYR A 237 12.31 28.83 8.73
CA TYR A 237 11.69 30.02 9.32
C TYR A 237 12.78 30.89 9.95
N LEU A 238 12.61 32.21 9.93
CA LEU A 238 13.32 33.13 10.84
C LEU A 238 14.85 33.11 10.75
N LEU A 239 15.40 33.25 9.54
CA LEU A 239 16.81 33.57 9.33
C LEU A 239 17.13 34.93 9.98
N GLU A 240 18.13 34.96 10.87
CA GLU A 240 18.61 36.16 11.58
C GLU A 240 19.36 37.16 10.66
N ARG A 241 18.64 37.73 9.68
CA ARG A 241 19.20 38.60 8.61
C ARG A 241 20.17 39.67 9.11
N SER A 242 19.92 40.29 10.26
CA SER A 242 20.79 41.33 10.83
C SER A 242 22.22 40.86 11.12
N ARG A 243 22.43 39.57 11.40
CA ARG A 243 23.77 38.99 11.63
C ARG A 243 24.71 39.16 10.43
N VAL A 244 24.16 39.20 9.22
CA VAL A 244 24.93 39.41 7.98
C VAL A 244 25.76 40.69 8.04
N CYS A 245 25.22 41.77 8.63
CA CYS A 245 25.87 43.08 8.69
C CYS A 245 26.24 43.56 10.11
N GLN A 246 25.70 42.95 11.18
CA GLN A 246 25.89 43.38 12.58
C GLN A 246 26.21 42.19 13.51
N ILE A 247 27.34 42.23 14.22
CA ILE A 247 27.80 41.14 15.10
C ILE A 247 28.20 41.68 16.48
N ASN A 248 27.73 41.01 17.54
CA ASN A 248 28.18 41.29 18.92
C ASN A 248 29.49 40.57 19.23
N THR A 249 30.42 41.18 19.96
CA THR A 249 31.57 40.45 20.54
C THR A 249 31.10 39.54 21.70
N PRO A 250 31.54 38.27 21.83
CA PRO A 250 32.48 37.50 20.98
C PRO A 250 31.77 36.44 20.09
N GLU A 251 30.77 36.85 19.31
CA GLU A 251 30.05 35.98 18.36
C GLU A 251 30.74 35.95 16.98
N ARG A 252 30.25 35.12 16.03
CA ARG A 252 30.62 35.18 14.60
C ARG A 252 29.41 35.57 13.73
N ASN A 253 29.70 35.92 12.47
CA ASN A 253 28.72 35.86 11.37
C ASN A 253 28.37 34.39 11.05
N TYR A 254 27.57 34.15 10.01
CA TYR A 254 27.34 32.82 9.45
C TYR A 254 28.66 32.14 9.03
N HIS A 255 28.73 30.83 9.21
CA HIS A 255 29.98 30.08 9.05
C HIS A 255 30.55 30.12 7.62
N CYS A 256 29.70 30.14 6.59
CA CYS A 256 30.11 30.18 5.18
C CYS A 256 31.08 31.34 4.83
N PHE A 257 30.98 32.49 5.50
CA PHE A 257 31.91 33.60 5.29
C PHE A 257 33.33 33.29 5.77
N TYR A 258 33.46 32.63 6.93
CA TYR A 258 34.76 32.23 7.49
C TYR A 258 35.35 31.05 6.70
N PHE A 259 34.50 30.10 6.31
CA PHE A 259 34.87 29.00 5.43
C PHE A 259 35.43 29.53 4.10
N LEU A 260 34.78 30.53 3.49
CA LEU A 260 35.22 31.12 2.22
C LEU A 260 36.49 31.96 2.36
N CYS A 261 36.68 32.70 3.46
CA CYS A 261 37.95 33.37 3.76
C CYS A 261 39.10 32.39 4.08
N ALA A 262 38.78 31.15 4.47
CA ALA A 262 39.73 30.06 4.73
C ALA A 262 39.83 29.05 3.56
N ALA A 263 39.19 29.34 2.42
CA ALA A 263 39.19 28.48 1.24
C ALA A 263 40.59 28.40 0.59
N PRO A 264 40.83 27.45 -0.34
CA PRO A 264 42.10 27.33 -1.04
C PRO A 264 42.57 28.64 -1.71
N PRO A 265 43.89 28.81 -1.93
CA PRO A 265 44.44 30.00 -2.61
C PRO A 265 43.83 30.28 -3.98
N GLU A 266 43.35 29.26 -4.67
CA GLU A 266 42.70 29.35 -5.99
C GLU A 266 41.33 30.04 -5.89
N ASP A 267 40.45 29.57 -5.01
CA ASP A 267 39.13 30.17 -4.76
C ASP A 267 39.26 31.59 -4.16
N THR A 268 40.13 31.78 -3.17
CA THR A 268 40.31 33.09 -2.51
C THR A 268 40.86 34.17 -3.45
N GLN A 269 41.84 33.83 -4.31
CA GLN A 269 42.33 34.77 -5.34
C GLN A 269 41.28 35.06 -6.40
N ARG A 270 40.52 34.04 -6.84
CA ARG A 270 39.43 34.19 -7.82
C ARG A 270 38.36 35.19 -7.37
N TYR A 271 37.99 35.15 -6.08
CA TYR A 271 37.03 36.08 -5.49
C TYR A 271 37.64 37.38 -4.95
N LYS A 272 38.95 37.61 -5.14
CA LYS A 272 39.71 38.78 -4.62
C LYS A 272 39.63 38.95 -3.08
N LEU A 273 39.48 37.83 -2.36
CA LEU A 273 39.34 37.82 -0.90
C LEU A 273 40.69 37.96 -0.18
N ALA A 274 40.62 38.45 1.05
CA ALA A 274 41.74 38.57 1.98
C ALA A 274 41.37 37.97 3.34
N ASP A 275 42.26 38.07 4.33
CA ASP A 275 42.00 37.59 5.70
C ASP A 275 40.69 38.16 6.27
N ALA A 276 39.96 37.36 7.05
CA ALA A 276 38.66 37.75 7.61
C ALA A 276 38.68 39.06 8.43
N ARG A 277 39.84 39.46 8.98
CA ARG A 277 40.04 40.74 9.69
C ARG A 277 39.85 41.96 8.77
N SER A 278 40.00 41.81 7.46
CA SER A 278 39.85 42.90 6.48
C SER A 278 38.39 43.27 6.14
N PHE A 279 37.43 42.40 6.45
CA PHE A 279 36.02 42.61 6.09
C PHE A 279 35.21 43.15 7.26
N HIS A 280 34.53 44.29 7.03
CA HIS A 280 33.69 44.98 8.00
C HIS A 280 32.55 44.13 8.57
N TYR A 281 32.02 43.21 7.77
CA TYR A 281 30.98 42.25 8.21
C TYR A 281 31.55 41.03 8.98
N LEU A 282 32.86 40.97 9.24
CA LEU A 282 33.48 39.90 10.05
C LEU A 282 34.32 40.45 11.22
N ASN A 283 34.91 41.65 11.08
CA ASN A 283 35.85 42.22 12.05
C ASN A 283 35.21 43.05 13.20
N GLN A 284 33.88 43.16 13.25
CA GLN A 284 33.13 43.75 14.39
C GLN A 284 33.27 42.94 15.68
N SER A 285 33.63 41.65 15.57
CA SER A 285 33.87 40.76 16.70
C SER A 285 35.35 40.46 16.86
N SER A 286 35.81 40.38 18.11
CA SER A 286 37.15 39.84 18.40
C SER A 286 37.26 38.32 18.20
N CYS A 287 36.14 37.62 17.95
CA CYS A 287 36.12 36.19 17.66
C CYS A 287 36.09 35.92 16.15
N ILE A 288 37.21 35.44 15.60
CA ILE A 288 37.31 35.04 14.19
C ILE A 288 37.48 33.52 14.08
N GLU A 289 38.43 32.97 14.83
CA GLU A 289 38.68 31.53 14.93
C GLU A 289 37.77 30.87 16.00
N VAL A 290 37.58 29.55 15.91
CA VAL A 290 36.78 28.77 16.88
C VAL A 290 37.55 27.54 17.33
N GLU A 291 37.72 27.41 18.64
CA GLU A 291 38.42 26.28 19.27
C GLU A 291 37.81 24.93 18.84
N GLY A 292 38.63 24.09 18.20
CA GLY A 292 38.23 22.76 17.73
C GLY A 292 37.60 22.69 16.34
N ILE A 293 37.49 23.81 15.59
CA ILE A 293 36.97 23.84 14.22
C ILE A 293 38.05 24.35 13.25
N ASN A 294 38.28 23.64 12.14
CA ASN A 294 39.10 24.11 11.03
C ASN A 294 38.19 24.60 9.89
N ASP A 295 37.98 25.91 9.79
CA ASP A 295 37.10 26.53 8.78
C ASP A 295 37.48 26.14 7.33
N ALA A 296 38.75 25.81 7.04
CA ALA A 296 39.20 25.35 5.73
C ALA A 296 38.80 23.90 5.40
N GLU A 297 38.80 23.00 6.40
CA GLU A 297 38.31 21.63 6.23
C GLU A 297 36.78 21.60 6.08
N GLU A 298 36.09 22.47 6.82
CA GLU A 298 34.63 22.64 6.74
C GLU A 298 34.18 23.30 5.43
N TYR A 299 34.97 24.20 4.83
CA TYR A 299 34.75 24.67 3.46
C TYR A 299 34.69 23.50 2.47
N LEU A 300 35.71 22.63 2.51
CA LEU A 300 35.77 21.45 1.65
C LEU A 300 34.68 20.41 1.98
N ALA A 301 34.25 20.32 3.25
CA ALA A 301 33.09 19.50 3.64
C ALA A 301 31.77 20.06 3.09
N THR A 302 31.61 21.39 3.11
CA THR A 302 30.44 22.08 2.56
C THR A 302 30.33 21.89 1.05
N ARG A 303 31.42 21.99 0.28
CA ARG A 303 31.41 21.70 -1.17
C ARG A 303 31.02 20.25 -1.46
N ARG A 304 31.62 19.28 -0.75
CA ARG A 304 31.23 17.86 -0.87
C ARG A 304 29.74 17.63 -0.54
N ALA A 305 29.19 18.35 0.43
CA ALA A 305 27.76 18.27 0.75
C ALA A 305 26.88 18.90 -0.34
N MET A 306 27.33 19.99 -0.98
CA MET A 306 26.67 20.59 -2.14
C MET A 306 26.63 19.61 -3.34
N ASP A 307 27.75 18.97 -3.68
CA ASP A 307 27.81 17.90 -4.71
C ASP A 307 26.79 16.79 -4.43
N ILE A 308 26.70 16.39 -3.16
CA ILE A 308 25.86 15.30 -2.69
C ILE A 308 24.36 15.61 -2.80
N VAL A 309 23.97 16.87 -2.59
CA VAL A 309 22.59 17.38 -2.69
C VAL A 309 22.32 18.05 -4.05
N GLY A 310 23.08 17.67 -5.09
CA GLY A 310 22.80 18.01 -6.48
C GLY A 310 23.07 19.46 -6.89
N ILE A 311 23.76 20.25 -6.06
CA ILE A 311 24.22 21.59 -6.39
C ILE A 311 25.55 21.43 -7.14
N ASN A 312 25.54 21.61 -8.45
CA ASN A 312 26.68 21.37 -9.33
C ASN A 312 27.81 22.42 -9.15
N GLU A 313 28.98 22.18 -9.75
CA GLU A 313 30.15 23.07 -9.61
C GLU A 313 29.90 24.52 -10.07
N GLU A 314 29.08 24.74 -11.12
CA GLU A 314 28.71 26.07 -11.61
C GLU A 314 27.77 26.79 -10.64
N GLU A 315 26.86 26.06 -9.99
CA GLU A 315 25.97 26.59 -8.96
C GLU A 315 26.72 26.86 -7.64
N GLN A 316 27.66 25.98 -7.23
CA GLN A 316 28.56 26.22 -6.10
C GLN A 316 29.40 27.49 -6.32
N GLU A 317 29.99 27.62 -7.51
CA GLU A 317 30.73 28.81 -7.92
C GLU A 317 29.87 30.07 -7.77
N ALA A 318 28.65 30.07 -8.32
CA ALA A 318 27.74 31.21 -8.24
C ALA A 318 27.32 31.54 -6.79
N ILE A 319 27.08 30.53 -5.95
CA ILE A 319 26.80 30.69 -4.50
C ILE A 319 27.98 31.40 -3.81
N PHE A 320 29.20 30.86 -3.91
CA PHE A 320 30.35 31.44 -3.22
C PHE A 320 30.74 32.82 -3.76
N ARG A 321 30.54 33.06 -5.06
CA ARG A 321 30.73 34.38 -5.68
C ARG A 321 29.76 35.43 -5.11
N VAL A 322 28.51 35.06 -4.83
CA VAL A 322 27.54 35.93 -4.14
C VAL A 322 27.89 36.14 -2.66
N VAL A 323 28.38 35.10 -1.95
CA VAL A 323 28.89 35.24 -0.57
C VAL A 323 30.08 36.21 -0.52
N ALA A 324 31.02 36.11 -1.47
CA ALA A 324 32.12 37.05 -1.61
C ALA A 324 31.62 38.48 -1.92
N ALA A 325 30.66 38.64 -2.82
CA ALA A 325 30.09 39.96 -3.13
C ALA A 325 29.51 40.65 -1.88
N VAL A 326 28.82 39.90 -1.00
CA VAL A 326 28.32 40.43 0.28
C VAL A 326 29.45 40.91 1.19
N LEU A 327 30.59 40.22 1.25
CA LEU A 327 31.77 40.68 2.00
C LEU A 327 32.37 41.95 1.41
N HIS A 328 32.49 42.05 0.08
CA HIS A 328 32.99 43.27 -0.57
C HIS A 328 32.02 44.46 -0.40
N ILE A 329 30.70 44.24 -0.48
CA ILE A 329 29.68 45.27 -0.21
C ILE A 329 29.89 45.90 1.18
N GLY A 330 30.16 45.09 2.20
CA GLY A 330 30.36 45.58 3.58
C GLY A 330 31.54 46.55 3.75
N ASN A 331 32.54 46.50 2.87
CA ASN A 331 33.69 47.41 2.92
C ASN A 331 33.49 48.73 2.16
N ILE A 332 32.34 48.93 1.50
CA ILE A 332 32.00 50.20 0.85
C ILE A 332 31.64 51.22 1.95
N ASN A 333 32.36 52.34 1.99
CA ASN A 333 32.09 53.47 2.89
C ASN A 333 31.81 54.75 2.11
N PHE A 334 31.11 55.70 2.75
CA PHE A 334 30.59 56.91 2.13
C PHE A 334 31.05 58.18 2.86
N ALA A 335 31.45 59.18 2.09
CA ALA A 335 31.72 60.54 2.57
C ALA A 335 30.56 61.48 2.18
N LYS A 336 30.48 62.66 2.82
CA LYS A 336 29.50 63.69 2.44
C LYS A 336 29.81 64.22 1.04
N GLY A 337 28.76 64.30 0.21
CA GLY A 337 28.84 64.87 -1.13
C GLY A 337 28.83 66.40 -1.15
N LYS A 338 28.52 66.96 -2.32
CA LYS A 338 28.51 68.43 -2.52
C LYS A 338 27.23 69.11 -2.01
N GLU A 339 26.15 68.35 -1.88
CA GLU A 339 24.86 68.81 -1.36
C GLU A 339 24.63 68.29 0.07
N VAL A 340 23.82 68.99 0.86
CA VAL A 340 23.69 68.76 2.32
C VAL A 340 23.24 67.32 2.65
N ASP A 341 22.30 66.79 1.86
CA ASP A 341 21.70 65.45 1.99
C ASP A 341 22.28 64.48 0.95
N SER A 342 23.57 64.61 0.59
CA SER A 342 24.22 63.76 -0.42
C SER A 342 25.44 63.01 0.10
N SER A 343 25.75 61.90 -0.55
CA SER A 343 26.88 61.03 -0.27
C SER A 343 27.64 60.69 -1.55
N VAL A 344 28.92 60.35 -1.37
CA VAL A 344 29.84 59.86 -2.41
C VAL A 344 30.68 58.73 -1.83
N ILE A 345 31.27 57.87 -2.66
CA ILE A 345 32.23 56.85 -2.22
C ILE A 345 33.41 57.53 -1.51
N GLN A 346 33.82 57.01 -0.34
CA GLN A 346 34.77 57.69 0.54
C GLN A 346 36.20 57.75 -0.02
N ASP A 347 36.70 56.62 -0.55
CA ASP A 347 38.11 56.44 -0.91
C ASP A 347 38.30 55.36 -2.00
N ASP A 348 39.52 55.27 -2.54
CA ASP A 348 39.89 54.29 -3.58
C ASP A 348 39.72 52.84 -3.10
N ASN A 349 39.83 52.57 -1.80
CA ASN A 349 39.56 51.24 -1.23
C ASN A 349 38.07 50.90 -1.30
N SER A 350 37.19 51.82 -0.89
CA SER A 350 35.74 51.66 -1.08
C SER A 350 35.36 51.54 -2.56
N ARG A 351 36.09 52.23 -3.47
CA ARG A 351 35.90 52.09 -4.92
C ARG A 351 36.35 50.71 -5.44
N PHE A 352 37.47 50.18 -4.97
CA PHE A 352 37.91 48.82 -5.27
C PHE A 352 36.88 47.77 -4.83
N HIS A 353 36.32 47.94 -3.63
CA HIS A 353 35.27 47.05 -3.12
C HIS A 353 33.96 47.16 -3.91
N LEU A 354 33.54 48.38 -4.31
CA LEU A 354 32.38 48.61 -5.18
C LEU A 354 32.55 47.97 -6.57
N ASN A 355 33.70 48.18 -7.22
CA ASN A 355 34.02 47.57 -8.51
C ASN A 355 34.05 46.03 -8.39
N THR A 356 34.66 45.49 -7.34
CA THR A 356 34.71 44.04 -7.12
C THR A 356 33.33 43.44 -6.84
N ALA A 357 32.47 44.13 -6.06
CA ALA A 357 31.10 43.68 -5.82
C ALA A 357 30.25 43.66 -7.10
N SER A 358 30.40 44.65 -7.98
CA SER A 358 29.69 44.69 -9.27
C SER A 358 30.22 43.66 -10.28
N GLU A 359 31.53 43.40 -10.30
CA GLU A 359 32.11 42.27 -11.05
C GLU A 359 31.56 40.91 -10.57
N LEU A 360 31.56 40.66 -9.25
CA LEU A 360 31.09 39.39 -8.67
C LEU A 360 29.57 39.17 -8.84
N LEU A 361 28.78 40.26 -8.87
CA LEU A 361 27.34 40.22 -9.14
C LEU A 361 26.98 40.34 -10.63
N GLU A 362 27.97 40.54 -11.51
CA GLU A 362 27.81 40.82 -12.95
C GLU A 362 26.74 41.91 -13.25
N CYS A 363 26.75 42.99 -12.47
CA CYS A 363 25.86 44.14 -12.64
C CYS A 363 26.64 45.43 -12.95
N ASP A 364 25.99 46.46 -13.49
CA ASP A 364 26.67 47.73 -13.80
C ASP A 364 27.08 48.47 -12.52
N CYS A 365 28.38 48.77 -12.41
CA CYS A 365 28.97 49.47 -11.25
C CYS A 365 28.35 50.85 -11.01
N ASN A 366 27.99 51.58 -12.06
CA ASN A 366 27.42 52.93 -11.93
C ASN A 366 25.98 52.88 -11.39
N ASN A 367 25.21 51.87 -11.79
CA ASN A 367 23.86 51.62 -11.28
C ASN A 367 23.89 51.04 -9.86
N LEU A 368 24.88 50.19 -9.53
CA LEU A 368 25.14 49.79 -8.13
C LEU A 368 25.47 51.01 -7.25
N GLU A 369 26.32 51.92 -7.72
CA GLU A 369 26.64 53.17 -7.02
C GLU A 369 25.39 54.03 -6.78
N LYS A 370 24.58 54.29 -7.82
CA LYS A 370 23.29 55.01 -7.70
C LYS A 370 22.34 54.33 -6.71
N ALA A 371 22.17 53.01 -6.80
CA ALA A 371 21.26 52.25 -5.95
C ALA A 371 21.70 52.22 -4.47
N LEU A 372 22.99 52.51 -4.21
CA LEU A 372 23.51 52.73 -2.86
C LEU A 372 23.25 54.16 -2.36
N ILE A 373 23.48 55.20 -3.18
CA ILE A 373 23.48 56.63 -2.75
C ILE A 373 22.22 57.44 -3.11
N THR A 374 21.24 56.86 -3.80
CA THR A 374 19.97 57.52 -4.17
C THR A 374 18.74 56.66 -3.89
N ARG A 375 17.56 57.29 -3.84
CA ARG A 375 16.25 56.63 -3.77
C ARG A 375 15.24 57.28 -4.70
N GLU A 376 14.41 56.48 -5.35
CA GLU A 376 13.29 56.97 -6.15
C GLU A 376 11.99 57.00 -5.34
N ILE A 377 11.39 58.19 -5.25
CA ILE A 377 10.11 58.41 -4.58
C ILE A 377 9.04 58.54 -5.66
N VAL A 378 8.37 57.42 -5.95
CA VAL A 378 7.22 57.39 -6.86
C VAL A 378 6.03 58.09 -6.20
N THR A 379 5.70 59.28 -6.66
CA THR A 379 4.45 59.98 -6.31
C THR A 379 3.37 59.69 -7.36
N PRO A 380 2.09 60.05 -7.12
CA PRO A 380 1.03 59.88 -8.13
C PRO A 380 1.20 60.74 -9.41
N GLU A 381 2.12 61.71 -9.40
CA GLU A 381 2.27 62.73 -10.45
C GLU A 381 3.67 62.67 -11.10
N GLU A 382 4.72 62.36 -10.34
CA GLU A 382 6.12 62.25 -10.81
C GLU A 382 6.96 61.26 -9.99
N ILE A 383 8.06 60.76 -10.57
CA ILE A 383 9.08 59.97 -9.86
C ILE A 383 10.23 60.92 -9.47
N ILE A 384 10.47 61.08 -8.17
CA ILE A 384 11.46 62.02 -7.63
C ILE A 384 12.68 61.25 -7.12
N THR A 385 13.80 61.32 -7.83
CA THR A 385 15.08 60.78 -7.33
C THR A 385 15.67 61.71 -6.25
N ARG A 386 15.80 61.21 -5.01
CA ARG A 386 16.45 61.91 -3.89
C ARG A 386 17.82 61.31 -3.61
N THR A 387 18.82 62.13 -3.30
CA THR A 387 20.10 61.67 -2.75
C THR A 387 19.96 61.19 -1.30
N LEU A 388 20.85 60.29 -0.89
CA LEU A 388 21.01 59.86 0.50
C LEU A 388 22.24 60.53 1.12
N ASP A 389 22.15 60.90 2.39
CA ASP A 389 23.30 61.23 3.22
C ASP A 389 24.15 59.96 3.52
N PRO A 390 25.37 60.09 4.07
CA PRO A 390 26.24 58.94 4.31
C PRO A 390 25.70 57.89 5.30
N GLU A 391 24.91 58.26 6.30
CA GLU A 391 24.33 57.31 7.26
C GLU A 391 23.18 56.53 6.58
N SER A 392 22.35 57.22 5.80
CA SER A 392 21.34 56.57 4.95
C SER A 392 21.96 55.68 3.86
N ALA A 393 23.12 56.05 3.31
CA ALA A 393 23.86 55.23 2.34
C ALA A 393 24.49 53.97 2.96
N LEU A 394 24.99 54.04 4.20
CA LEU A 394 25.39 52.85 4.97
C LEU A 394 24.20 51.92 5.27
N ALA A 395 23.05 52.48 5.65
CA ALA A 395 21.82 51.70 5.83
C ALA A 395 21.33 51.05 4.51
N SER A 396 21.51 51.75 3.38
CA SER A 396 21.24 51.25 2.02
C SER A 396 22.14 50.06 1.65
N ARG A 397 23.46 50.18 1.88
CA ARG A 397 24.46 49.11 1.72
C ARG A 397 24.09 47.87 2.53
N ASP A 398 23.77 48.05 3.81
CA ASP A 398 23.42 46.94 4.69
C ASP A 398 22.08 46.30 4.33
N ALA A 399 21.11 47.08 3.81
CA ALA A 399 19.87 46.54 3.25
C ALA A 399 20.15 45.62 2.04
N LEU A 400 20.96 46.06 1.08
CA LEU A 400 21.37 45.27 -0.08
C LEU A 400 22.00 43.93 0.33
N ALA A 401 22.99 43.97 1.24
CA ALA A 401 23.69 42.79 1.76
C ALA A 401 22.73 41.78 2.41
N LYS A 402 21.83 42.26 3.29
CA LYS A 402 20.81 41.43 3.96
C LYS A 402 19.84 40.78 2.96
N THR A 403 19.41 41.52 1.94
CA THR A 403 18.47 41.01 0.94
C THR A 403 19.12 39.96 0.04
N ILE A 404 20.33 40.21 -0.46
CA ILE A 404 21.12 39.23 -1.25
C ILE A 404 21.30 37.93 -0.46
N TYR A 405 21.78 38.00 0.79
CA TYR A 405 22.02 36.81 1.61
C TYR A 405 20.72 36.04 1.93
N SER A 406 19.61 36.74 2.21
CA SER A 406 18.32 36.07 2.43
C SER A 406 17.84 35.33 1.19
N ARG A 407 17.91 35.95 0.00
CA ARG A 407 17.50 35.30 -1.26
C ARG A 407 18.37 34.09 -1.58
N LEU A 408 19.68 34.18 -1.34
CA LEU A 408 20.61 33.07 -1.50
C LEU A 408 20.25 31.89 -0.58
N PHE A 409 19.96 32.17 0.70
CA PHE A 409 19.52 31.14 1.65
C PHE A 409 18.19 30.49 1.25
N ASP A 410 17.20 31.29 0.86
CA ASP A 410 15.89 30.81 0.39
C ASP A 410 16.05 29.89 -0.84
N TRP A 411 16.93 30.24 -1.80
CA TRP A 411 17.24 29.42 -2.99
C TRP A 411 17.97 28.12 -2.64
N ILE A 412 18.91 28.15 -1.69
CA ILE A 412 19.63 26.94 -1.23
C ILE A 412 18.63 25.95 -0.60
N VAL A 413 17.69 26.42 0.22
CA VAL A 413 16.65 25.57 0.82
C VAL A 413 15.74 24.96 -0.25
N GLU A 414 15.32 25.74 -1.25
CA GLU A 414 14.48 25.24 -2.34
C GLU A 414 15.20 24.17 -3.19
N LYS A 415 16.49 24.39 -3.51
CA LYS A 415 17.32 23.38 -4.20
C LYS A 415 17.50 22.10 -3.41
N ILE A 416 17.69 22.20 -2.10
CA ILE A 416 17.73 21.04 -1.20
C ILE A 416 16.41 20.27 -1.27
N ASN A 417 15.25 20.96 -1.25
CA ASN A 417 13.93 20.32 -1.38
C ASN A 417 13.73 19.62 -2.73
N VAL A 418 14.17 20.25 -3.84
CA VAL A 418 14.13 19.63 -5.17
C VAL A 418 15.02 18.38 -5.23
N SER A 419 16.22 18.40 -4.64
CA SER A 419 17.10 17.22 -4.64
C SER A 419 16.62 16.09 -3.72
N ILE A 420 15.92 16.40 -2.63
CA ILE A 420 15.36 15.40 -1.70
C ILE A 420 14.13 14.69 -2.31
N GLY A 421 13.47 15.31 -3.30
CA GLY A 421 12.34 14.73 -4.01
C GLY A 421 11.04 14.80 -3.20
N GLN A 422 10.58 16.01 -2.90
CA GLN A 422 9.28 16.25 -2.27
C GLN A 422 8.13 15.61 -3.08
N ASP A 423 7.23 14.87 -2.42
CA ASP A 423 5.98 14.36 -3.00
C ASP A 423 4.82 15.33 -2.70
N PRO A 424 4.35 16.14 -3.66
CA PRO A 424 3.22 17.05 -3.45
C PRO A 424 1.86 16.33 -3.35
N ASN A 425 1.80 15.01 -3.57
CA ASN A 425 0.57 14.21 -3.50
C ASN A 425 0.43 13.42 -2.18
N SER A 426 1.49 13.35 -1.38
CA SER A 426 1.45 12.68 -0.08
C SER A 426 0.42 13.34 0.84
N LYS A 427 -0.29 12.50 1.61
CA LYS A 427 -1.29 12.93 2.60
C LYS A 427 -0.95 12.50 4.03
N GLN A 428 0.10 11.70 4.19
CA GLN A 428 0.57 11.13 5.44
C GLN A 428 1.98 11.66 5.69
N LEU A 429 2.17 12.49 6.70
CA LEU A 429 3.44 13.12 7.02
C LEU A 429 3.75 13.08 8.52
N ILE A 430 5.04 13.05 8.82
CA ILE A 430 5.60 13.25 10.17
C ILE A 430 6.58 14.42 10.08
N GLY A 431 6.19 15.56 10.64
CA GLY A 431 6.98 16.80 10.64
C GLY A 431 7.86 16.92 11.89
N VAL A 432 9.19 16.91 11.74
CA VAL A 432 10.12 17.10 12.87
C VAL A 432 10.56 18.56 12.94
N LEU A 433 10.24 19.25 14.05
CA LEU A 433 10.60 20.65 14.29
C LEU A 433 11.85 20.73 15.17
N ASP A 434 12.98 21.17 14.59
CA ASP A 434 14.18 21.59 15.32
C ASP A 434 14.22 23.13 15.33
N ILE A 435 13.95 23.72 16.49
CA ILE A 435 13.84 25.17 16.66
C ILE A 435 14.66 25.67 17.85
N TYR A 436 15.13 26.91 17.75
CA TYR A 436 15.80 27.60 18.85
C TYR A 436 14.93 27.59 20.13
N GLY A 437 15.59 27.44 21.27
CA GLY A 437 14.93 27.58 22.57
C GLY A 437 14.68 29.05 22.93
N PHE A 438 14.17 29.27 24.13
CA PHE A 438 14.05 30.61 24.73
C PHE A 438 15.45 31.23 24.92
N GLU A 439 15.66 32.46 24.43
CA GLU A 439 16.95 33.16 24.51
C GLU A 439 16.87 34.36 25.47
N SER A 440 17.79 34.43 26.42
CA SER A 440 17.98 35.59 27.29
C SER A 440 19.47 35.84 27.52
N PHE A 441 19.92 37.01 27.09
CA PHE A 441 21.30 37.49 27.14
C PHE A 441 21.38 38.80 27.95
N LYS A 442 22.60 39.32 28.15
CA LYS A 442 22.82 40.63 28.79
C LYS A 442 22.25 41.80 27.99
N ILE A 443 22.18 41.63 26.68
CA ILE A 443 21.62 42.56 25.70
C ILE A 443 20.69 41.73 24.82
N ASN A 444 19.40 42.09 24.77
CA ASN A 444 18.40 41.42 23.92
C ASN A 444 17.86 42.44 22.93
N SER A 445 17.77 42.06 21.66
CA SER A 445 17.30 42.94 20.59
C SER A 445 16.03 42.38 19.94
N PHE A 446 15.64 42.92 18.79
CA PHE A 446 14.41 42.56 18.09
C PHE A 446 14.35 41.06 17.75
N GLU A 447 15.49 40.46 17.43
CA GLU A 447 15.67 39.05 17.10
C GLU A 447 15.34 38.14 18.30
N GLN A 448 15.81 38.49 19.49
CA GLN A 448 15.45 37.77 20.72
C GLN A 448 13.97 37.91 21.05
N LEU A 449 13.34 39.07 20.78
CA LEU A 449 11.90 39.22 20.95
C LEU A 449 11.14 38.29 19.98
N CYS A 450 11.59 38.15 18.74
CA CYS A 450 11.00 37.22 17.78
C CYS A 450 11.18 35.76 18.21
N ILE A 451 12.38 35.39 18.66
CA ILE A 451 12.71 34.06 19.20
C ILE A 451 11.82 33.71 20.41
N ASN A 452 11.66 34.65 21.33
CA ASN A 452 10.87 34.43 22.55
C ASN A 452 9.36 34.46 22.30
N TYR A 453 8.85 35.30 21.38
CA TYR A 453 7.45 35.22 20.91
C TYR A 453 7.14 33.88 20.24
N THR A 454 8.09 33.32 19.48
CA THR A 454 7.96 31.97 18.90
C THR A 454 7.81 30.92 20.00
N ASN A 455 8.68 30.97 21.02
CA ASN A 455 8.64 30.05 22.16
C ASN A 455 7.36 30.23 23.00
N GLU A 456 6.87 31.46 23.16
CA GLU A 456 5.59 31.77 23.83
C GLU A 456 4.39 31.14 23.10
N LYS A 457 4.38 31.16 21.75
CA LYS A 457 3.34 30.49 20.93
C LYS A 457 3.42 28.97 20.99
N LEU A 458 4.62 28.40 20.89
CA LEU A 458 4.82 26.95 21.03
C LEU A 458 4.46 26.46 22.43
N GLN A 459 4.75 27.24 23.48
CA GLN A 459 4.35 26.93 24.84
C GLN A 459 2.83 27.04 25.05
N GLN A 460 2.14 27.97 24.38
CA GLN A 460 0.67 28.01 24.39
C GLN A 460 0.06 26.72 23.82
N HIS A 461 0.53 26.31 22.64
CA HIS A 461 0.07 25.08 21.97
C HIS A 461 0.35 23.83 22.80
N PHE A 462 1.54 23.75 23.41
CA PHE A 462 1.92 22.70 24.35
C PHE A 462 1.00 22.67 25.59
N ASN A 463 0.75 23.81 26.24
CA ASN A 463 -0.14 23.90 27.41
C ASN A 463 -1.56 23.42 27.05
N GLN A 464 -2.10 23.89 25.91
CA GLN A 464 -3.44 23.49 25.43
C GLN A 464 -3.52 22.00 25.09
N HIS A 465 -2.50 21.46 24.43
CA HIS A 465 -2.48 20.05 24.02
C HIS A 465 -2.24 19.08 25.19
N VAL A 466 -1.29 19.37 26.09
CA VAL A 466 -1.08 18.57 27.32
C VAL A 466 -2.35 18.55 28.18
N PHE A 467 -3.03 19.70 28.30
CA PHE A 467 -4.30 19.78 29.02
C PHE A 467 -5.43 18.98 28.33
N LYS A 468 -5.50 18.97 26.99
CA LYS A 468 -6.43 18.12 26.23
C LYS A 468 -6.16 16.63 26.48
N MET A 469 -4.91 16.17 26.42
CA MET A 469 -4.57 14.76 26.67
C MET A 469 -4.95 14.31 28.08
N GLU A 470 -4.68 15.11 29.10
CA GLU A 470 -5.07 14.78 30.49
C GLU A 470 -6.59 14.65 30.65
N GLN A 471 -7.40 15.48 29.97
CA GLN A 471 -8.85 15.34 29.96
C GLN A 471 -9.31 14.06 29.23
N GLU A 472 -8.69 13.75 28.09
CA GLU A 472 -8.98 12.53 27.32
C GLU A 472 -8.61 11.27 28.11
N GLU A 473 -7.53 11.30 28.89
CA GLU A 473 -7.14 10.25 29.84
C GLU A 473 -8.19 10.08 30.96
N TYR A 474 -8.59 11.15 31.63
CA TYR A 474 -9.57 11.08 32.72
C TYR A 474 -10.95 10.60 32.22
N THR A 475 -11.32 10.95 30.99
CA THR A 475 -12.52 10.43 30.33
C THR A 475 -12.38 8.96 29.93
N ARG A 476 -11.18 8.49 29.54
CA ARG A 476 -10.90 7.08 29.20
C ARG A 476 -10.97 6.16 30.42
N GLU A 477 -10.45 6.61 31.56
CA GLU A 477 -10.48 5.90 32.85
C GLU A 477 -11.80 6.08 33.65
N GLU A 478 -12.84 6.67 33.02
CA GLU A 478 -14.15 6.96 33.63
C GLU A 478 -14.08 7.77 34.95
N ILE A 479 -13.06 8.62 35.11
CA ILE A 479 -12.84 9.45 36.31
C ILE A 479 -13.83 10.61 36.32
N ASN A 480 -14.46 10.86 37.48
CA ASN A 480 -15.32 12.03 37.68
C ASN A 480 -14.47 13.29 37.98
N TRP A 481 -13.98 13.95 36.94
CA TRP A 481 -13.14 15.15 37.03
C TRP A 481 -13.93 16.46 36.84
N SER A 482 -13.45 17.54 37.46
CA SER A 482 -13.93 18.91 37.26
C SER A 482 -12.93 19.73 36.46
N TYR A 483 -13.41 20.67 35.62
CA TYR A 483 -12.52 21.53 34.84
C TYR A 483 -11.46 22.22 35.71
N ILE A 484 -10.20 21.97 35.41
CA ILE A 484 -9.04 22.53 36.12
C ILE A 484 -8.72 23.88 35.50
N GLU A 485 -8.64 24.93 36.31
CA GLU A 485 -8.25 26.26 35.85
C GLU A 485 -6.74 26.27 35.52
N PHE A 486 -6.41 26.35 34.23
CA PHE A 486 -5.03 26.39 33.74
C PHE A 486 -4.53 27.83 33.56
N VAL A 487 -3.21 28.04 33.63
CA VAL A 487 -2.58 29.35 33.41
C VAL A 487 -2.27 29.50 31.91
N ASP A 488 -3.13 30.21 31.20
CA ASP A 488 -2.87 30.62 29.80
C ASP A 488 -1.83 31.75 29.76
N ASN A 489 -1.00 31.77 28.72
CA ASN A 489 -0.06 32.83 28.39
C ASN A 489 -0.55 33.74 27.26
N GLN A 490 -1.82 33.61 26.85
CA GLN A 490 -2.51 34.53 25.92
C GLN A 490 -2.38 36.00 26.31
N ASP A 491 -2.15 36.36 27.58
CA ASP A 491 -1.94 37.76 28.00
C ASP A 491 -0.57 38.33 27.59
N VAL A 492 0.47 37.49 27.50
CA VAL A 492 1.77 37.85 26.90
C VAL A 492 1.66 37.91 25.37
N LEU A 493 0.93 36.97 24.77
CA LEU A 493 0.72 36.95 23.32
C LEU A 493 -0.11 38.14 22.84
N ASP A 494 -1.16 38.52 23.58
CA ASP A 494 -1.94 39.74 23.35
C ASP A 494 -1.09 41.02 23.45
N LEU A 495 -0.13 41.07 24.38
CA LEU A 495 0.82 42.19 24.48
C LEU A 495 1.70 42.29 23.22
N ILE A 496 2.09 41.17 22.62
CA ILE A 496 2.99 41.15 21.45
C ILE A 496 2.23 41.35 20.13
N GLU A 497 1.21 40.54 19.88
CA GLU A 497 0.67 40.29 18.53
C GLU A 497 -0.66 40.98 18.21
N LYS A 498 -1.38 41.51 19.21
CA LYS A 498 -2.73 42.07 19.05
C LYS A 498 -2.71 43.35 18.23
N LYS A 499 -3.87 43.79 17.73
CA LYS A 499 -4.02 45.16 17.20
C LYS A 499 -3.79 46.14 18.36
N GLY A 500 -2.75 46.97 18.26
CA GLY A 500 -2.24 47.79 19.36
C GLY A 500 -1.22 47.10 20.29
N GLY A 501 -0.80 45.88 19.97
CA GLY A 501 0.32 45.18 20.62
C GLY A 501 1.70 45.69 20.15
N LEU A 502 2.78 45.16 20.73
CA LEU A 502 4.17 45.59 20.47
C LEU A 502 4.51 45.63 18.97
N ILE A 503 4.17 44.58 18.19
CA ILE A 503 4.46 44.53 16.75
C ILE A 503 3.67 45.60 16.00
N ALA A 504 2.38 45.78 16.31
CA ALA A 504 1.55 46.81 15.66
C ALA A 504 2.03 48.23 15.98
N LEU A 505 2.44 48.51 17.22
CA LEU A 505 2.99 49.81 17.62
C LEU A 505 4.35 50.08 16.98
N LEU A 506 5.14 49.04 16.72
CA LEU A 506 6.43 49.11 16.03
C LEU A 506 6.25 49.36 14.53
N ASP A 507 5.30 48.67 13.90
CA ASP A 507 4.93 48.87 12.49
C ASP A 507 4.38 50.29 12.26
N GLU A 508 3.50 50.78 13.13
CA GLU A 508 3.07 52.18 13.14
C GLU A 508 4.24 53.15 13.28
N ALA A 509 5.19 52.87 14.19
CA ALA A 509 6.36 53.73 14.38
C ALA A 509 7.33 53.70 13.18
N CYS A 510 7.44 52.57 12.46
CA CYS A 510 8.23 52.47 11.22
C CYS A 510 7.62 53.29 10.07
N MET A 511 6.30 53.52 10.07
CA MET A 511 5.58 54.28 9.05
C MET A 511 5.66 55.81 9.21
N PHE A 512 6.09 56.33 10.36
CA PHE A 512 6.20 57.77 10.60
C PHE A 512 7.66 58.26 10.45
N PRO A 513 8.00 59.10 9.44
CA PRO A 513 9.37 59.52 9.16
C PRO A 513 10.10 60.30 10.27
N ARG A 514 9.42 60.66 11.37
CA ARG A 514 9.98 61.36 12.54
C ARG A 514 10.02 60.51 13.81
N SER A 515 9.65 59.23 13.75
CA SER A 515 9.69 58.36 14.93
C SER A 515 11.11 57.84 15.18
N THR A 516 11.61 58.09 16.39
CA THR A 516 12.85 57.50 16.91
C THR A 516 12.54 56.36 17.89
N HIS A 517 13.54 55.54 18.22
CA HIS A 517 13.44 54.52 19.26
C HIS A 517 12.98 55.08 20.62
N GLU A 518 13.36 56.31 20.96
CA GLU A 518 12.88 56.99 22.18
C GLU A 518 11.37 57.26 22.12
N THR A 519 10.86 57.77 21.00
CA THR A 519 9.42 58.02 20.82
C THR A 519 8.62 56.72 20.82
N PHE A 520 9.16 55.65 20.24
CA PHE A 520 8.58 54.31 20.29
C PHE A 520 8.53 53.79 21.74
N ALA A 521 9.64 53.83 22.47
CA ALA A 521 9.68 53.41 23.88
C ALA A 521 8.71 54.22 24.77
N GLN A 522 8.61 55.54 24.58
CA GLN A 522 7.60 56.36 25.28
C GLN A 522 6.16 55.97 24.93
N LYS A 523 5.88 55.65 23.66
CA LYS A 523 4.58 55.12 23.22
C LYS A 523 4.26 53.79 23.90
N LEU A 524 5.24 52.88 24.01
CA LEU A 524 5.08 51.63 24.76
C LEU A 524 4.77 51.88 26.25
N TYR A 525 5.56 52.72 26.92
CA TYR A 525 5.35 53.05 28.34
C TYR A 525 3.97 53.69 28.60
N THR A 526 3.45 54.45 27.63
CA THR A 526 2.14 55.11 27.75
C THR A 526 1.00 54.11 27.55
N THR A 527 1.06 53.30 26.49
CA THR A 527 0.02 52.31 26.16
C THR A 527 -0.03 51.16 27.18
N PHE A 528 1.11 50.65 27.63
CA PHE A 528 1.19 49.44 28.47
C PHE A 528 1.42 49.71 29.96
N LYS A 529 1.30 50.98 30.41
CA LYS A 529 1.51 51.41 31.81
C LYS A 529 0.84 50.52 32.89
N ASN A 530 -0.32 49.96 32.57
CA ASN A 530 -1.14 49.15 33.49
C ASN A 530 -1.13 47.64 33.15
N ASN A 531 -0.33 47.19 32.17
CA ASN A 531 -0.27 45.78 31.79
C ASN A 531 0.70 45.01 32.70
N LYS A 532 0.23 43.94 33.34
CA LYS A 532 1.01 43.08 34.25
C LYS A 532 2.23 42.43 33.58
N ARG A 533 2.22 42.25 32.26
CA ARG A 533 3.29 41.58 31.49
C ARG A 533 4.33 42.52 30.89
N PHE A 534 4.18 43.84 31.10
CA PHE A 534 5.07 44.86 30.58
C PHE A 534 5.61 45.71 31.74
N VAL A 535 6.94 45.76 31.89
CA VAL A 535 7.60 46.50 32.95
C VAL A 535 8.56 47.53 32.35
N LYS A 536 8.53 48.76 32.86
CA LYS A 536 9.53 49.78 32.53
C LYS A 536 10.75 49.67 33.47
N PRO A 537 11.97 49.46 32.96
CA PRO A 537 13.20 49.58 33.73
C PRO A 537 13.36 50.95 34.40
N LYS A 538 13.83 50.98 35.66
CA LYS A 538 13.94 52.22 36.45
C LYS A 538 15.06 53.16 35.98
N LEU A 539 16.10 52.61 35.35
CA LEU A 539 17.33 53.33 35.00
C LEU A 539 17.41 53.72 33.52
N SER A 540 16.74 52.97 32.64
CA SER A 540 16.80 53.19 31.19
C SER A 540 15.70 54.12 30.69
N ARG A 541 15.95 54.75 29.54
CA ARG A 541 15.00 55.61 28.83
C ARG A 541 14.35 54.90 27.65
N THR A 542 15.01 53.91 27.04
CA THR A 542 14.56 53.22 25.82
C THR A 542 14.21 51.75 26.03
N ASP A 543 14.86 51.06 26.98
CA ASP A 543 14.63 49.62 27.22
C ASP A 543 13.22 49.33 27.78
N PHE A 544 12.70 48.14 27.48
CA PHE A 544 11.46 47.62 28.06
C PHE A 544 11.58 46.14 28.43
N THR A 545 10.85 45.71 29.47
CA THR A 545 10.89 44.33 29.96
C THR A 545 9.55 43.64 29.71
N VAL A 546 9.57 42.43 29.15
CA VAL A 546 8.41 41.56 28.97
C VAL A 546 8.51 40.37 29.92
N VAL A 547 7.41 40.07 30.61
CA VAL A 547 7.29 38.95 31.57
C VAL A 547 6.82 37.71 30.82
N HIS A 548 7.75 36.98 30.20
CA HIS A 548 7.49 35.73 29.48
C HIS A 548 7.21 34.56 30.43
N TYR A 549 6.67 33.44 29.93
CA TYR A 549 6.49 32.21 30.74
C TYR A 549 7.79 31.72 31.40
N ALA A 550 8.93 31.92 30.73
CA ALA A 550 10.25 31.49 31.15
C ALA A 550 10.98 32.50 32.06
N GLY A 551 10.41 33.69 32.29
CA GLY A 551 10.97 34.76 33.11
C GLY A 551 11.03 36.13 32.42
N ASP A 552 11.50 37.13 33.16
CA ASP A 552 11.60 38.52 32.69
C ASP A 552 12.76 38.68 31.67
N VAL A 553 12.47 39.27 30.50
CA VAL A 553 13.48 39.62 29.50
C VAL A 553 13.41 41.10 29.17
N THR A 554 14.54 41.80 29.29
CA THR A 554 14.68 43.22 28.97
C THR A 554 15.30 43.39 27.58
N TYR A 555 14.59 44.11 26.72
CA TYR A 555 14.96 44.37 25.33
C TYR A 555 15.36 45.83 25.13
N GLN A 556 16.40 46.06 24.30
CA GLN A 556 16.88 47.40 23.95
C GLN A 556 16.19 47.91 22.68
N ALA A 557 15.43 49.00 22.80
CA ALA A 557 14.62 49.52 21.70
C ALA A 557 15.44 50.24 20.61
N ASP A 558 16.71 50.54 20.85
CA ASP A 558 17.50 51.53 20.11
C ASP A 558 17.60 51.27 18.59
N HIS A 559 17.62 50.00 18.19
CA HIS A 559 17.65 49.57 16.78
C HIS A 559 16.37 48.86 16.31
N PHE A 560 15.30 48.84 17.11
CA PHE A 560 14.07 48.09 16.77
C PHE A 560 13.40 48.57 15.49
N LEU A 561 13.38 49.89 15.24
CA LEU A 561 12.76 50.46 14.04
C LEU A 561 13.51 50.03 12.78
N ASP A 562 14.84 50.16 12.79
CA ASP A 562 15.67 49.92 11.60
C ASP A 562 15.86 48.43 11.31
N LYS A 563 15.70 47.57 12.33
CA LYS A 563 15.60 46.12 12.17
C LYS A 563 14.23 45.68 11.64
N ASN A 564 13.14 46.37 11.95
CA ASN A 564 11.78 45.98 11.52
C ASN A 564 11.40 46.49 10.12
N LYS A 565 12.05 47.54 9.62
CA LYS A 565 11.88 48.11 8.26
C LYS A 565 12.38 47.16 7.16
N ASP A 566 11.57 46.19 6.75
CA ASP A 566 11.90 45.23 5.68
C ASP A 566 11.67 45.80 4.25
N TYR A 567 12.21 46.99 3.99
CA TYR A 567 12.17 47.61 2.67
C TYR A 567 13.08 46.84 1.71
N VAL A 568 12.50 45.98 0.89
CA VAL A 568 13.09 45.64 -0.40
C VAL A 568 13.05 46.91 -1.24
N VAL A 569 14.22 47.49 -1.44
CA VAL A 569 14.45 48.67 -2.28
C VAL A 569 14.21 48.23 -3.74
N ALA A 570 13.32 48.92 -4.47
CA ALA A 570 12.98 48.54 -5.84
C ALA A 570 14.23 48.59 -6.73
N GLU A 571 15.03 49.64 -6.55
CA GLU A 571 16.30 49.90 -7.21
C GLU A 571 17.35 48.81 -6.93
N HIS A 572 17.25 48.05 -5.83
CA HIS A 572 18.09 46.87 -5.57
C HIS A 572 17.58 45.63 -6.29
N GLN A 573 16.26 45.47 -6.39
CA GLN A 573 15.66 44.35 -7.10
C GLN A 573 15.84 44.50 -8.62
N ASP A 574 15.62 45.69 -9.17
CA ASP A 574 15.77 45.97 -10.61
C ASP A 574 17.23 45.85 -11.07
N LEU A 575 18.18 46.35 -10.26
CA LEU A 575 19.63 46.22 -10.50
C LEU A 575 20.08 44.74 -10.59
N LEU A 576 19.57 43.89 -9.69
CA LEU A 576 19.99 42.49 -9.60
C LEU A 576 19.20 41.59 -10.57
N ASN A 577 17.94 41.95 -10.89
CA ASN A 577 17.19 41.34 -11.99
C ASN A 577 17.89 41.59 -13.35
N ALA A 578 18.45 42.79 -13.55
CA ALA A 578 19.23 43.18 -14.72
C ALA A 578 20.72 42.73 -14.67
N SER A 579 21.09 41.81 -13.77
CA SER A 579 22.42 41.18 -13.76
C SER A 579 22.62 40.35 -15.04
N SER A 580 23.85 40.35 -15.57
CA SER A 580 24.22 39.44 -16.67
C SER A 580 24.36 37.98 -16.21
N CYS A 581 24.42 37.73 -14.90
CA CYS A 581 24.49 36.39 -14.32
C CYS A 581 23.08 35.79 -14.15
N PRO A 582 22.76 34.67 -14.83
CA PRO A 582 21.45 34.02 -14.70
C PRO A 582 21.11 33.60 -13.26
N PHE A 583 22.11 33.20 -12.48
CA PHE A 583 21.93 32.85 -11.07
C PHE A 583 21.49 34.06 -10.25
N VAL A 584 22.22 35.20 -10.33
CA VAL A 584 21.87 36.42 -9.59
C VAL A 584 20.50 36.95 -10.01
N ALA A 585 20.20 36.98 -11.31
CA ALA A 585 18.87 37.36 -11.80
C ALA A 585 17.76 36.44 -11.27
N SER A 586 18.02 35.12 -11.16
CA SER A 586 17.04 34.15 -10.64
C SER A 586 16.72 34.32 -9.14
N LEU A 587 17.63 34.91 -8.36
CA LEU A 587 17.38 35.28 -6.96
C LEU A 587 16.42 36.47 -6.82
N PHE A 588 16.23 37.26 -7.89
CA PHE A 588 15.48 38.51 -7.92
C PHE A 588 14.45 38.54 -9.08
N PRO A 589 13.46 37.64 -9.12
CA PRO A 589 12.43 37.63 -10.16
C PRO A 589 11.55 38.90 -10.12
N SER A 590 11.03 39.30 -11.28
CA SER A 590 10.13 40.45 -11.44
C SER A 590 8.79 40.24 -10.70
N LEU A 591 8.28 41.28 -10.04
CA LEU A 591 7.00 41.22 -9.32
C LEU A 591 5.79 41.25 -10.28
N PRO A 592 4.72 40.47 -10.03
CA PRO A 592 3.50 40.52 -10.85
C PRO A 592 2.80 41.89 -10.78
N GLU A 593 2.41 42.43 -11.95
CA GLU A 593 1.89 43.80 -12.11
C GLU A 593 0.66 44.11 -11.25
N GLU A 594 -0.18 43.12 -10.95
CA GLU A 594 -1.39 43.30 -10.12
C GLU A 594 -1.09 43.77 -8.70
N SER A 595 0.12 43.51 -8.18
CA SER A 595 0.54 43.92 -6.83
C SER A 595 0.70 45.43 -6.64
N SER A 596 0.91 46.17 -7.74
CA SER A 596 1.19 47.61 -7.76
C SER A 596 0.14 48.48 -7.05
N LYS A 597 -1.12 48.05 -6.99
CA LYS A 597 -2.25 48.86 -6.51
C LYS A 597 -2.55 48.72 -5.02
N SER A 598 -1.78 47.93 -4.26
CA SER A 598 -1.92 47.88 -2.80
C SER A 598 -0.59 47.71 -2.06
N SER A 599 0.32 48.68 -2.22
CA SER A 599 1.53 48.82 -1.39
C SER A 599 1.17 49.12 0.08
N LYS A 600 0.82 48.07 0.83
CA LYS A 600 0.80 48.08 2.29
C LYS A 600 2.22 47.76 2.76
N PHE A 601 2.79 48.67 3.56
CA PHE A 601 4.05 48.41 4.25
C PHE A 601 4.03 47.06 4.97
N SER A 602 5.11 46.30 4.80
CA SER A 602 5.21 44.90 5.20
C SER A 602 6.53 44.70 5.93
N SER A 603 6.49 44.83 7.26
CA SER A 603 7.65 44.75 8.15
C SER A 603 8.12 43.32 8.38
N ILE A 604 9.32 43.16 8.97
CA ILE A 604 9.77 41.84 9.44
C ILE A 604 8.77 41.28 10.47
N GLY A 605 8.35 42.09 11.45
CA GLY A 605 7.42 41.66 12.50
C GLY A 605 6.07 41.16 11.98
N SER A 606 5.48 41.86 11.00
CA SER A 606 4.22 41.42 10.37
C SER A 606 4.41 40.21 9.45
N ARG A 607 5.51 40.13 8.67
CA ARG A 607 5.84 38.96 7.82
C ARG A 607 6.06 37.71 8.66
N PHE A 608 6.89 37.82 9.69
CA PHE A 608 7.15 36.74 10.66
C PHE A 608 5.86 36.30 11.37
N LYS A 609 5.02 37.23 11.84
CA LYS A 609 3.74 36.85 12.46
C LYS A 609 2.89 35.95 11.56
N LEU A 610 2.84 36.22 10.26
CA LEU A 610 2.12 35.40 9.28
C LEU A 610 2.80 34.03 9.08
N GLN A 611 4.13 33.98 8.98
CA GLN A 611 4.90 32.73 8.90
C GLN A 611 4.69 31.85 10.14
N LEU A 612 4.73 32.43 11.34
CA LEU A 612 4.49 31.74 12.60
C LEU A 612 3.05 31.27 12.70
N GLN A 613 2.07 32.08 12.29
CA GLN A 613 0.67 31.64 12.23
C GLN A 613 0.51 30.42 11.33
N SER A 614 1.12 30.41 10.13
CA SER A 614 1.09 29.25 9.22
C SER A 614 1.76 28.00 9.82
N LEU A 615 2.88 28.15 10.56
CA LEU A 615 3.50 27.06 11.31
C LEU A 615 2.57 26.53 12.41
N MET A 616 1.93 27.41 13.20
CA MET A 616 0.99 27.00 14.25
C MET A 616 -0.26 26.33 13.67
N GLU A 617 -0.81 26.81 12.55
CA GLU A 617 -1.92 26.19 11.82
C GLU A 617 -1.55 24.79 11.31
N THR A 618 -0.31 24.61 10.82
CA THR A 618 0.23 23.31 10.42
C THR A 618 0.31 22.37 11.64
N LEU A 619 0.94 22.80 12.73
CA LEU A 619 1.09 22.02 13.96
C LEU A 619 -0.27 21.62 14.57
N SER A 620 -1.23 22.54 14.62
CA SER A 620 -2.59 22.28 15.11
C SER A 620 -3.45 21.39 14.19
N SER A 621 -2.97 21.08 12.98
CA SER A 621 -3.58 20.07 12.10
C SER A 621 -2.97 18.66 12.27
N THR A 622 -1.93 18.54 13.09
CA THR A 622 -1.22 17.29 13.39
C THR A 622 -1.38 16.87 14.85
N GLU A 623 -1.14 15.59 15.16
CA GLU A 623 -0.94 15.15 16.54
C GLU A 623 0.51 15.48 16.98
N PRO A 624 0.73 16.29 18.03
CA PRO A 624 2.06 16.83 18.38
C PRO A 624 2.73 16.08 19.54
N HIS A 625 3.86 15.44 19.25
CA HIS A 625 4.73 14.75 20.21
C HIS A 625 5.85 15.68 20.69
N TYR A 626 6.20 15.66 21.98
CA TYR A 626 7.12 16.66 22.57
C TYR A 626 8.41 16.05 23.12
N ILE A 627 9.55 16.57 22.67
CA ILE A 627 10.87 16.23 23.19
C ILE A 627 11.58 17.49 23.71
N ARG A 628 11.96 17.46 24.99
CA ARG A 628 12.63 18.55 25.71
C ARG A 628 14.10 18.17 25.98
N CYS A 629 15.00 18.74 25.18
CA CYS A 629 16.43 18.52 25.24
C CYS A 629 17.08 19.44 26.30
N VAL A 630 17.96 18.87 27.14
CA VAL A 630 18.59 19.54 28.28
C VAL A 630 20.11 19.44 28.19
N LYS A 631 20.79 20.57 28.34
CA LYS A 631 22.25 20.70 28.40
C LYS A 631 22.71 20.55 29.86
N PRO A 632 23.36 19.45 30.28
CA PRO A 632 23.64 19.23 31.71
C PRO A 632 24.75 20.13 32.28
N ASN A 633 25.66 20.67 31.45
CA ASN A 633 26.70 21.58 31.90
C ASN A 633 27.15 22.57 30.82
N ASN A 634 27.71 23.70 31.22
CA ASN A 634 28.23 24.71 30.29
C ASN A 634 29.65 24.42 29.79
N LEU A 635 30.37 23.49 30.43
CA LEU A 635 31.72 23.07 30.04
C LEU A 635 31.76 22.12 28.83
N LEU A 636 30.59 21.67 28.34
CA LEU A 636 30.42 20.72 27.23
C LEU A 636 31.14 19.36 27.44
N LYS A 637 31.18 18.89 28.69
CA LYS A 637 31.91 17.66 29.09
C LYS A 637 30.98 16.55 29.59
N PRO A 638 31.31 15.27 29.36
CA PRO A 638 30.53 14.15 29.89
C PRO A 638 30.62 14.07 31.42
N ALA A 639 29.67 13.38 32.04
CA ALA A 639 29.60 13.09 33.48
C ALA A 639 29.56 14.31 34.43
N ILE A 640 29.40 15.54 33.93
CA ILE A 640 29.16 16.75 34.74
C ILE A 640 27.69 17.16 34.62
N PHE A 641 27.04 17.42 35.76
CA PHE A 641 25.64 17.86 35.87
C PHE A 641 25.55 19.10 36.78
N GLU A 642 25.18 20.24 36.21
CA GLU A 642 25.07 21.55 36.85
C GLU A 642 23.62 21.80 37.28
N ASN A 643 23.25 21.43 38.51
CA ASN A 643 21.88 21.54 39.05
C ASN A 643 21.18 22.87 38.71
N THR A 644 21.84 24.01 38.98
CA THR A 644 21.32 25.36 38.76
C THR A 644 21.05 25.67 37.28
N ASN A 645 21.85 25.09 36.38
CA ASN A 645 21.71 25.26 34.93
C ASN A 645 20.56 24.38 34.39
N VAL A 646 20.53 23.11 34.79
CA VAL A 646 19.45 22.17 34.44
C VAL A 646 18.09 22.67 34.94
N ILE A 647 18.00 23.15 36.18
CA ILE A 647 16.72 23.61 36.73
C ILE A 647 16.23 24.91 36.07
N GLN A 648 17.15 25.79 35.63
CA GLN A 648 16.80 26.93 34.80
C GLN A 648 16.24 26.48 33.45
N GLN A 649 16.86 25.49 32.78
CA GLN A 649 16.34 24.94 31.52
C GLN A 649 14.99 24.22 31.68
N LEU A 650 14.73 23.53 32.80
CA LEU A 650 13.43 22.89 33.08
C LEU A 650 12.31 23.91 33.31
N ARG A 651 12.63 25.06 33.93
CA ARG A 651 11.73 26.22 34.03
C ARG A 651 11.49 26.84 32.64
N CYS A 652 12.55 27.23 31.94
CA CYS A 652 12.45 27.88 30.63
C CYS A 652 11.95 26.96 29.50
N GLY A 653 12.01 25.64 29.66
CA GLY A 653 11.47 24.65 28.72
C GLY A 653 10.01 24.26 28.98
N GLY A 654 9.33 24.90 29.96
CA GLY A 654 7.92 24.65 30.27
C GLY A 654 7.61 23.30 30.93
N VAL A 655 8.64 22.49 31.22
CA VAL A 655 8.49 21.14 31.81
C VAL A 655 7.86 21.24 33.19
N LEU A 656 8.32 22.17 34.02
CA LEU A 656 7.73 22.37 35.35
C LEU A 656 6.30 22.90 35.30
N GLU A 657 5.87 23.57 34.23
CA GLU A 657 4.48 24.03 34.10
C GLU A 657 3.55 22.89 33.68
N ALA A 658 3.96 22.03 32.75
CA ALA A 658 3.24 20.79 32.46
C ALA A 658 3.10 19.92 33.73
N ILE A 659 4.18 19.79 34.50
CA ILE A 659 4.17 19.10 35.79
C ILE A 659 3.21 19.76 36.79
N ARG A 660 3.15 21.11 36.86
CA ARG A 660 2.16 21.83 37.69
C ARG A 660 0.72 21.61 37.23
N ILE A 661 0.48 21.42 35.92
CA ILE A 661 -0.83 21.07 35.36
C ILE A 661 -1.21 19.64 35.76
N SER A 662 -0.34 18.64 35.56
CA SER A 662 -0.57 17.26 36.02
C SER A 662 -0.78 17.19 37.54
N CYS A 663 -0.04 17.98 38.32
CA CYS A 663 -0.21 18.11 39.77
C CYS A 663 -1.43 18.93 40.23
N ALA A 664 -2.18 19.54 39.31
CA ALA A 664 -3.48 20.13 39.59
C ALA A 664 -4.65 19.15 39.37
N GLY A 665 -4.41 18.05 38.64
CA GLY A 665 -5.33 16.93 38.48
C GLY A 665 -4.90 15.72 39.30
N TYR A 666 -4.67 14.58 38.63
CA TYR A 666 -4.27 13.31 39.26
C TYR A 666 -2.85 12.91 38.84
N PRO A 667 -1.79 13.42 39.52
CA PRO A 667 -0.40 13.22 39.13
C PRO A 667 0.10 11.80 39.43
N THR A 668 -0.01 11.36 40.69
CA THR A 668 0.55 10.09 41.14
C THR A 668 -0.38 8.93 40.77
N ARG A 669 -0.01 8.21 39.72
CA ARG A 669 -0.73 7.03 39.21
C ARG A 669 -0.02 5.75 39.66
N LYS A 670 -0.79 4.72 39.99
CA LYS A 670 -0.32 3.35 40.29
C LYS A 670 -1.35 2.37 39.77
N THR A 671 -0.88 1.30 39.15
CA THR A 671 -1.74 0.17 38.78
C THR A 671 -2.32 -0.50 40.04
N PHE A 672 -3.45 -1.19 39.90
CA PHE A 672 -4.03 -1.97 41.02
C PHE A 672 -3.03 -2.98 41.61
N TYR A 673 -2.14 -3.55 40.77
CA TYR A 673 -1.09 -4.46 41.21
C TYR A 673 -0.05 -3.75 42.10
N GLU A 674 0.54 -2.63 41.64
CA GLU A 674 1.50 -1.86 42.43
C GLU A 674 0.91 -1.33 43.73
N PHE A 675 -0.35 -0.86 43.70
CA PHE A 675 -1.04 -0.35 44.88
C PHE A 675 -1.25 -1.45 45.93
N VAL A 676 -1.75 -2.62 45.53
CA VAL A 676 -1.94 -3.76 46.44
C VAL A 676 -0.60 -4.29 46.95
N ASN A 677 0.43 -4.33 46.12
CA ASN A 677 1.76 -4.80 46.53
C ASN A 677 2.45 -3.87 47.54
N ARG A 678 2.31 -2.54 47.40
CA ARG A 678 2.89 -1.55 48.34
C ARG A 678 2.06 -1.36 49.61
N PHE A 679 0.73 -1.33 49.50
CA PHE A 679 -0.16 -0.96 50.61
C PHE A 679 -0.96 -2.10 51.22
N GLY A 680 -0.90 -3.33 50.68
CA GLY A 680 -1.62 -4.49 51.23
C GLY A 680 -1.24 -4.79 52.69
N VAL A 681 0.00 -4.50 53.10
CA VAL A 681 0.46 -4.67 54.49
C VAL A 681 -0.20 -3.68 55.48
N LEU A 682 -0.79 -2.59 54.99
CA LEU A 682 -1.56 -1.63 55.79
C LEU A 682 -3.03 -2.07 55.99
N GLY A 683 -3.47 -3.13 55.30
CA GLY A 683 -4.79 -3.74 55.49
C GLY A 683 -4.75 -5.27 55.40
N PRO A 684 -4.09 -5.98 56.32
CA PRO A 684 -4.08 -7.46 56.34
C PRO A 684 -5.51 -8.03 56.36
N GLU A 685 -6.41 -7.40 57.12
CA GLU A 685 -7.83 -7.75 57.23
C GLU A 685 -8.62 -7.60 55.89
N LEU A 686 -8.13 -6.76 54.96
CA LEU A 686 -8.69 -6.63 53.61
C LEU A 686 -8.18 -7.73 52.66
N LEU A 687 -7.06 -8.38 52.99
CA LEU A 687 -6.57 -9.60 52.34
C LEU A 687 -7.19 -10.86 52.98
N GLU A 688 -7.53 -10.82 54.28
CA GLU A 688 -8.08 -11.95 55.07
C GLU A 688 -9.57 -11.83 55.44
N GLY A 689 -10.37 -11.15 54.61
CA GLY A 689 -11.79 -11.47 54.43
C GLY A 689 -12.84 -10.78 55.32
N SER A 690 -13.54 -9.81 54.72
CA SER A 690 -14.99 -9.55 54.85
C SER A 690 -15.65 -9.83 56.22
N ASN A 691 -15.81 -8.79 57.07
CA ASN A 691 -17.15 -8.22 57.38
C ASN A 691 -17.14 -7.10 58.46
N ASP A 692 -17.49 -5.86 58.10
CA ASP A 692 -18.54 -5.13 58.85
C ASP A 692 -19.50 -4.43 57.86
N ASP A 693 -20.43 -5.23 57.36
CA ASP A 693 -20.71 -5.20 55.93
C ASP A 693 -22.21 -5.42 55.65
N LYS A 694 -23.05 -4.53 56.22
CA LYS A 694 -24.51 -4.52 55.97
C LYS A 694 -25.14 -3.17 55.64
N ILE A 695 -24.61 -2.06 56.15
CA ILE A 695 -25.09 -0.70 55.81
C ILE A 695 -24.16 -0.08 54.78
N ALA A 696 -22.85 -0.02 55.09
CA ALA A 696 -21.80 0.24 54.11
C ALA A 696 -21.94 -0.70 52.91
N ARG A 697 -21.97 -2.04 53.10
CA ARG A 697 -22.22 -3.01 52.02
C ARG A 697 -23.53 -2.81 51.27
N LYS A 698 -24.57 -2.16 51.80
CA LYS A 698 -25.80 -1.91 51.01
C LYS A 698 -25.64 -0.73 50.06
N GLN A 699 -25.11 0.40 50.54
CA GLN A 699 -24.75 1.54 49.68
C GLN A 699 -23.63 1.15 48.70
N PHE A 700 -22.55 0.55 49.22
CA PHE A 700 -21.42 0.07 48.44
C PHE A 700 -21.81 -1.07 47.50
N VAL A 701 -22.66 -2.05 47.84
CA VAL A 701 -23.12 -3.02 46.81
C VAL A 701 -24.11 -2.39 45.85
N LEU A 702 -24.87 -1.34 46.18
CA LEU A 702 -25.66 -0.65 45.15
C LEU A 702 -24.76 0.10 44.15
N VAL A 703 -23.87 0.96 44.64
CA VAL A 703 -22.92 1.72 43.83
C VAL A 703 -21.92 0.80 43.13
N ARG A 704 -21.31 -0.15 43.85
CA ARG A 704 -20.43 -1.18 43.27
C ARG A 704 -21.19 -2.07 42.31
N ARG A 705 -22.46 -2.44 42.50
CA ARG A 705 -23.21 -3.23 41.49
C ARG A 705 -23.48 -2.41 40.25
N SER A 706 -23.83 -1.12 40.36
CA SER A 706 -23.87 -0.23 39.19
C SER A 706 -22.50 -0.14 38.52
N ALA A 707 -21.42 0.06 39.28
CA ALA A 707 -20.06 0.13 38.76
C ALA A 707 -19.50 -1.22 38.27
N THR A 708 -19.95 -2.38 38.77
CA THR A 708 -19.60 -3.70 38.21
C THR A 708 -20.52 -4.10 37.08
N HIS A 709 -21.74 -3.57 36.97
CA HIS A 709 -22.52 -3.67 35.74
C HIS A 709 -21.88 -2.80 34.64
N LEU A 710 -21.44 -1.57 34.96
CA LEU A 710 -20.69 -0.72 34.03
C LEU A 710 -19.34 -1.34 33.69
N GLN A 711 -18.49 -1.66 34.67
CA GLN A 711 -17.19 -2.32 34.43
C GLN A 711 -17.33 -3.71 33.79
N SER A 712 -18.39 -4.50 34.01
CA SER A 712 -18.59 -5.75 33.26
C SER A 712 -19.20 -5.53 31.88
N PHE A 713 -19.88 -4.42 31.65
CA PHE A 713 -20.28 -3.99 30.30
C PHE A 713 -19.08 -3.43 29.52
N VAL A 714 -18.22 -2.63 30.15
CA VAL A 714 -17.00 -2.03 29.58
C VAL A 714 -15.91 -3.09 29.40
N ARG A 715 -15.55 -3.85 30.44
CA ARG A 715 -14.66 -5.03 30.30
C ARG A 715 -15.30 -6.07 29.37
N GLY A 716 -16.62 -6.25 29.39
CA GLY A 716 -17.31 -7.09 28.43
C GLY A 716 -17.26 -6.56 27.00
N THR A 717 -17.10 -5.25 26.79
CA THR A 717 -16.93 -4.63 25.46
C THR A 717 -15.47 -4.68 25.02
N LEU A 718 -14.51 -4.38 25.89
CA LEU A 718 -13.08 -4.62 25.68
C LEU A 718 -12.80 -6.10 25.37
N VAL A 719 -13.33 -7.04 26.15
CA VAL A 719 -13.20 -8.48 25.88
C VAL A 719 -13.95 -8.90 24.62
N ARG A 720 -15.09 -8.28 24.26
CA ARG A 720 -15.74 -8.52 22.95
C ARG A 720 -14.91 -7.99 21.78
N ASN A 721 -14.29 -6.82 21.91
CA ASN A 721 -13.44 -6.21 20.88
C ASN A 721 -12.13 -7.00 20.71
N LEU A 722 -11.48 -7.36 21.82
CA LEU A 722 -10.31 -8.24 21.85
C LEU A 722 -10.65 -9.61 21.26
N TYR A 723 -11.78 -10.21 21.65
CA TYR A 723 -12.27 -11.47 21.08
C TYR A 723 -12.66 -11.32 19.60
N GLU A 724 -13.08 -10.15 19.13
CA GLU A 724 -13.23 -9.88 17.70
C GLU A 724 -11.89 -9.80 16.98
N CYS A 725 -10.86 -9.14 17.53
CA CYS A 725 -9.51 -9.15 16.97
C CYS A 725 -8.95 -10.59 16.92
N MET A 726 -8.98 -11.32 18.04
CA MET A 726 -8.59 -12.73 18.10
C MET A 726 -9.42 -13.62 17.15
N ARG A 727 -10.70 -13.32 16.92
CA ARG A 727 -11.53 -14.02 15.91
C ARG A 727 -11.16 -13.64 14.48
N ARG A 728 -10.79 -12.39 14.20
CA ARG A 728 -10.32 -11.93 12.88
C ARG A 728 -8.97 -12.57 12.56
N GLU A 729 -8.06 -12.60 13.52
CA GLU A 729 -6.78 -13.33 13.44
C GLU A 729 -6.99 -14.84 13.27
N ALA A 730 -7.78 -15.49 14.13
CA ALA A 730 -8.06 -16.91 14.02
C ALA A 730 -8.77 -17.26 12.70
N ALA A 731 -9.63 -16.37 12.18
CA ALA A 731 -10.22 -16.51 10.85
C ALA A 731 -9.18 -16.34 9.74
N ALA A 732 -8.31 -15.33 9.81
CA ALA A 732 -7.23 -15.12 8.85
C ALA A 732 -6.26 -16.30 8.83
N VAL A 733 -5.79 -16.77 9.99
CA VAL A 733 -4.96 -17.97 10.14
C VAL A 733 -5.68 -19.22 9.62
N LYS A 734 -6.98 -19.37 9.86
CA LYS A 734 -7.79 -20.50 9.33
C LYS A 734 -7.93 -20.43 7.81
N ILE A 735 -8.11 -19.25 7.22
CA ILE A 735 -8.14 -19.01 5.78
C ILE A 735 -6.76 -19.30 5.17
N GLN A 736 -5.70 -18.69 5.69
CA GLN A 736 -4.32 -18.92 5.26
C GLN A 736 -3.93 -20.40 5.34
N LYS A 737 -4.24 -21.08 6.45
CA LYS A 737 -4.04 -22.53 6.63
C LYS A 737 -4.78 -23.35 5.58
N ASN A 738 -6.04 -23.01 5.31
CA ASN A 738 -6.84 -23.72 4.30
C ASN A 738 -6.35 -23.46 2.87
N VAL A 739 -5.96 -22.23 2.52
CA VAL A 739 -5.41 -21.87 1.20
C VAL A 739 -4.03 -22.50 0.99
N ARG A 740 -3.12 -22.45 1.98
CA ARG A 740 -1.83 -23.14 1.94
C ARG A 740 -2.02 -24.65 1.79
N ARG A 741 -2.95 -25.26 2.55
CA ARG A 741 -3.33 -26.68 2.40
C ARG A 741 -3.92 -26.99 1.02
N HIS A 742 -4.72 -26.08 0.45
CA HIS A 742 -5.32 -26.27 -0.87
C HIS A 742 -4.25 -26.28 -1.95
N LYS A 743 -3.41 -25.24 -2.05
CA LYS A 743 -2.31 -25.17 -3.04
C LYS A 743 -1.33 -26.34 -2.92
N ALA A 744 -0.99 -26.75 -1.69
CA ALA A 744 -0.14 -27.91 -1.47
C ALA A 744 -0.80 -29.23 -1.91
N ARG A 745 -2.10 -29.43 -1.61
CA ARG A 745 -2.88 -30.61 -2.03
C ARG A 745 -3.05 -30.65 -3.55
N GLU A 746 -3.35 -29.51 -4.17
CA GLU A 746 -3.49 -29.34 -5.62
C GLU A 746 -2.17 -29.72 -6.33
N SER A 747 -1.05 -29.14 -5.89
CA SER A 747 0.29 -29.46 -6.40
C SER A 747 0.62 -30.96 -6.27
N TYR A 748 0.30 -31.56 -5.12
CA TYR A 748 0.49 -33.00 -4.89
C TYR A 748 -0.41 -33.86 -5.79
N LEU A 749 -1.69 -33.51 -5.96
CA LEU A 749 -2.63 -34.23 -6.81
C LEU A 749 -2.24 -34.13 -8.29
N LEU A 750 -1.76 -32.99 -8.74
CA LEU A 750 -1.24 -32.79 -10.10
C LEU A 750 -0.01 -33.69 -10.35
N LEU A 751 0.96 -33.70 -9.42
CA LEU A 751 2.13 -34.57 -9.48
C LEU A 751 1.75 -36.06 -9.44
N GLN A 752 0.76 -36.43 -8.61
CA GLN A 752 0.24 -37.79 -8.51
C GLN A 752 -0.43 -38.22 -9.84
N ALA A 753 -1.29 -37.37 -10.41
CA ALA A 753 -1.97 -37.64 -11.68
C ALA A 753 -0.98 -37.77 -12.86
N ALA A 754 0.02 -36.89 -12.95
CA ALA A 754 1.10 -36.98 -13.93
C ALA A 754 1.89 -38.30 -13.76
N THR A 755 2.26 -38.64 -12.52
CA THR A 755 2.99 -39.87 -12.19
C THR A 755 2.19 -41.13 -12.55
N VAL A 756 0.89 -41.18 -12.24
CA VAL A 756 0.01 -42.31 -12.58
C VAL A 756 -0.19 -42.42 -14.09
N THR A 757 -0.33 -41.30 -14.80
CA THR A 757 -0.42 -41.27 -16.27
C THR A 757 0.86 -41.83 -16.92
N LEU A 758 2.03 -41.44 -16.42
CA LEU A 758 3.32 -41.95 -16.90
C LEU A 758 3.52 -43.43 -16.55
N GLN A 759 3.19 -43.86 -15.32
CA GLN A 759 3.27 -45.27 -14.91
C GLN A 759 2.32 -46.17 -15.69
N THR A 760 1.08 -45.74 -15.97
CA THR A 760 0.12 -46.51 -16.77
C THR A 760 0.59 -46.61 -18.22
N GLY A 761 1.14 -45.53 -18.80
CA GLY A 761 1.80 -45.55 -20.11
C GLY A 761 2.95 -46.56 -20.18
N LEU A 762 3.87 -46.54 -19.21
CA LEU A 762 4.99 -47.49 -19.10
C LEU A 762 4.51 -48.95 -18.96
N ARG A 763 3.55 -49.21 -18.06
CA ARG A 763 2.96 -50.56 -17.87
C ARG A 763 2.29 -51.06 -19.15
N ALA A 764 1.54 -50.21 -19.85
CA ALA A 764 0.92 -50.55 -21.12
C ALA A 764 1.96 -50.77 -22.25
N MET A 765 3.08 -50.05 -22.27
CA MET A 765 4.19 -50.34 -23.20
C MET A 765 4.86 -51.70 -22.90
N SER A 766 5.10 -52.01 -21.63
CA SER A 766 5.64 -53.31 -21.21
C SER A 766 4.71 -54.47 -21.61
N ALA A 767 3.42 -54.37 -21.28
CA ALA A 767 2.41 -55.37 -21.67
C ALA A 767 2.30 -55.54 -23.20
N ARG A 768 2.40 -54.46 -23.98
CA ARG A 768 2.43 -54.52 -25.46
C ARG A 768 3.73 -55.13 -26.01
N LYS A 769 4.86 -54.96 -25.34
CA LYS A 769 6.14 -55.64 -25.70
C LYS A 769 6.03 -57.15 -25.46
N GLU A 770 5.54 -57.55 -24.28
CA GLU A 770 5.29 -58.94 -23.92
C GLU A 770 4.26 -59.61 -24.86
N PHE A 771 3.17 -58.92 -25.19
CA PHE A 771 2.17 -59.44 -26.13
C PHE A 771 2.75 -59.64 -27.55
N ARG A 772 3.60 -58.73 -28.04
CA ARG A 772 4.30 -58.90 -29.33
C ARG A 772 5.22 -60.12 -29.29
N PHE A 773 6.05 -60.27 -28.27
CA PHE A 773 6.93 -61.42 -28.08
C PHE A 773 6.15 -62.75 -28.03
N ARG A 774 4.99 -62.79 -27.35
CA ARG A 774 4.08 -63.95 -27.36
C ARG A 774 3.46 -64.21 -28.73
N LYS A 775 3.11 -63.17 -29.49
CA LYS A 775 2.56 -63.30 -30.86
C LYS A 775 3.62 -63.85 -31.83
N GLU A 776 4.85 -63.34 -31.75
CA GLU A 776 6.01 -63.81 -32.50
C GLU A 776 6.34 -65.27 -32.15
N THR A 777 6.39 -65.59 -30.85
CA THR A 777 6.60 -66.97 -30.37
C THR A 777 5.49 -67.91 -30.85
N LYS A 778 4.22 -67.50 -30.80
CA LYS A 778 3.10 -68.31 -31.30
C LYS A 778 3.18 -68.52 -32.82
N ALA A 779 3.59 -67.51 -33.59
CA ALA A 779 3.84 -67.66 -35.03
C ALA A 779 4.97 -68.65 -35.31
N ALA A 780 6.10 -68.56 -34.58
CA ALA A 780 7.19 -69.52 -34.67
C ALA A 780 6.75 -70.95 -34.30
N VAL A 781 5.93 -71.13 -33.26
CA VAL A 781 5.36 -72.43 -32.89
C VAL A 781 4.43 -72.98 -33.99
N HIS A 782 3.60 -72.15 -34.64
CA HIS A 782 2.79 -72.59 -35.78
C HIS A 782 3.65 -73.06 -36.96
N ILE A 783 4.73 -72.32 -37.29
CA ILE A 783 5.69 -72.70 -38.35
C ILE A 783 6.38 -74.04 -38.00
N GLN A 784 6.91 -74.17 -36.78
CA GLN A 784 7.53 -75.41 -36.30
C GLN A 784 6.57 -76.59 -36.30
N ALA A 785 5.32 -76.41 -35.84
CA ALA A 785 4.30 -77.45 -35.82
C ALA A 785 3.93 -77.88 -37.24
N ARG A 786 3.78 -76.95 -38.19
CA ARG A 786 3.50 -77.26 -39.59
C ARG A 786 4.66 -78.02 -40.25
N TRP A 787 5.91 -77.66 -39.93
CA TRP A 787 7.10 -78.37 -40.39
C TRP A 787 7.20 -79.80 -39.82
N ARG A 788 7.01 -79.98 -38.50
CA ARG A 788 6.99 -81.31 -37.86
C ARG A 788 5.89 -82.19 -38.46
N CYS A 789 4.67 -81.65 -38.59
CA CYS A 789 3.55 -82.31 -39.24
C CYS A 789 3.87 -82.75 -40.69
N HIS A 790 4.51 -81.89 -41.48
CA HIS A 790 4.92 -82.21 -42.85
C HIS A 790 6.01 -83.29 -42.91
N ARG A 791 7.02 -83.22 -42.03
CA ARG A 791 8.07 -84.24 -41.88
C ARG A 791 7.46 -85.62 -41.59
N ASP A 792 6.57 -85.69 -40.60
CA ASP A 792 6.00 -86.94 -40.12
C ASP A 792 4.98 -87.52 -41.12
N TYR A 793 4.21 -86.65 -41.80
CA TYR A 793 3.36 -87.02 -42.94
C TYR A 793 4.18 -87.58 -44.11
N SER A 794 5.31 -86.94 -44.45
CA SER A 794 6.21 -87.39 -45.52
C SER A 794 6.82 -88.75 -45.21
N HIS A 795 7.28 -88.95 -43.97
CA HIS A 795 7.76 -90.24 -43.48
C HIS A 795 6.67 -91.32 -43.56
N TYR A 796 5.46 -91.04 -43.07
CA TYR A 796 4.32 -91.95 -43.18
C TYR A 796 3.98 -92.28 -44.64
N LYS A 797 3.98 -91.30 -45.56
CA LYS A 797 3.71 -91.54 -46.98
C LYS A 797 4.77 -92.41 -47.65
N ASN A 798 6.04 -92.26 -47.29
CA ASN A 798 7.11 -93.11 -47.80
C ASN A 798 7.01 -94.53 -47.23
N MET A 799 6.69 -94.68 -45.94
CA MET A 799 6.44 -95.99 -45.33
C MET A 799 5.18 -96.67 -45.91
N GLN A 800 4.10 -95.92 -46.19
CA GLN A 800 2.89 -96.43 -46.85
C GLN A 800 3.22 -96.95 -48.27
N ARG A 801 4.06 -96.24 -49.04
CA ARG A 801 4.54 -96.69 -50.36
C ARG A 801 5.37 -97.98 -50.26
N ALA A 802 6.28 -98.06 -49.29
CA ALA A 802 7.09 -99.26 -49.06
C ALA A 802 6.23 -100.48 -48.67
N VAL A 803 5.29 -100.30 -47.73
CA VAL A 803 4.36 -101.36 -47.29
C VAL A 803 3.45 -101.82 -48.42
N LEU A 804 2.90 -100.91 -49.23
CA LEU A 804 2.11 -101.28 -50.41
C LEU A 804 2.93 -102.10 -51.42
N THR A 805 4.17 -101.70 -51.68
CA THR A 805 5.10 -102.43 -52.57
C THR A 805 5.34 -103.86 -52.06
N TYR A 806 5.61 -104.01 -50.77
CA TYR A 806 5.78 -105.32 -50.13
C TYR A 806 4.50 -106.17 -50.15
N GLN A 807 3.34 -105.58 -49.84
CA GLN A 807 2.06 -106.28 -49.88
C GLN A 807 1.69 -106.77 -51.29
N CYS A 808 1.97 -105.99 -52.33
CA CYS A 808 1.74 -106.41 -53.72
C CYS A 808 2.63 -107.61 -54.09
N ALA A 809 3.92 -107.57 -53.74
CA ALA A 809 4.82 -108.71 -53.94
C ALA A 809 4.38 -109.97 -53.15
N TRP A 810 3.90 -109.79 -51.91
CA TRP A 810 3.40 -110.90 -51.10
C TRP A 810 2.11 -111.52 -51.66
N ARG A 811 1.13 -110.70 -52.09
CA ARG A 811 -0.09 -111.16 -52.77
C ARG A 811 0.23 -111.93 -54.06
N GLN A 812 1.16 -111.43 -54.86
CA GLN A 812 1.66 -112.11 -56.06
C GLN A 812 2.32 -113.48 -55.74
N ARG A 813 3.02 -113.58 -54.60
CA ARG A 813 3.62 -114.83 -54.11
C ARG A 813 2.58 -115.85 -53.63
N LEU A 814 1.52 -115.39 -52.95
CA LEU A 814 0.40 -116.25 -52.51
C LEU A 814 -0.39 -116.80 -53.70
N ALA A 815 -0.79 -115.96 -54.67
CA ALA A 815 -1.52 -116.42 -55.86
C ALA A 815 -0.75 -117.47 -56.67
N ARG A 816 0.59 -117.37 -56.72
CA ARG A 816 1.48 -118.38 -57.32
C ARG A 816 1.57 -119.70 -56.53
N ARG A 817 1.19 -119.71 -55.25
CA ARG A 817 1.03 -120.94 -54.44
C ARG A 817 -0.35 -121.56 -54.65
N GLU A 818 -1.41 -120.75 -54.62
CA GLU A 818 -2.80 -121.18 -54.88
C GLU A 818 -2.93 -121.97 -56.19
N LEU A 819 -2.35 -121.42 -57.27
CA LEU A 819 -2.32 -122.04 -58.60
C LEU A 819 -1.56 -123.38 -58.67
N ARG A 820 -0.64 -123.65 -57.73
CA ARG A 820 0.02 -124.97 -57.61
C ARG A 820 -0.89 -125.96 -56.88
N ASN A 821 -1.56 -125.53 -55.80
CA ASN A 821 -2.48 -126.39 -55.03
C ASN A 821 -3.66 -126.86 -55.89
N LEU A 822 -4.32 -125.94 -56.63
CA LEU A 822 -5.47 -126.27 -57.47
C LEU A 822 -5.12 -127.27 -58.60
N LYS A 823 -3.88 -127.25 -59.10
CA LYS A 823 -3.39 -128.22 -60.09
C LYS A 823 -3.12 -129.63 -59.52
N MET A 824 -3.03 -129.77 -58.20
CA MET A 824 -2.93 -131.07 -57.52
C MET A 824 -4.33 -131.68 -57.33
N ALA A 825 -5.24 -130.93 -56.69
CA ALA A 825 -6.57 -131.41 -56.32
C ALA A 825 -7.43 -131.88 -57.52
N ALA A 826 -7.25 -131.27 -58.69
CA ALA A 826 -7.94 -131.65 -59.92
C ALA A 826 -7.61 -133.07 -60.45
N ARG A 827 -6.66 -133.79 -59.83
CA ARG A 827 -6.32 -135.19 -60.17
C ARG A 827 -7.05 -136.22 -59.30
N GLU A 828 -7.49 -135.84 -58.11
CA GLU A 828 -8.09 -136.77 -57.13
C GLU A 828 -9.61 -136.93 -57.36
N THR A 829 -10.27 -135.90 -57.89
CA THR A 829 -11.72 -135.88 -58.14
C THR A 829 -12.19 -136.84 -59.24
N GLY A 830 -11.29 -137.37 -60.08
CA GLY A 830 -11.62 -138.39 -61.08
C GLY A 830 -12.02 -139.73 -60.46
N ALA A 831 -11.25 -140.20 -59.47
CA ALA A 831 -11.44 -141.51 -58.85
C ALA A 831 -12.73 -141.63 -58.02
N LEU A 832 -13.28 -140.51 -57.54
CA LEU A 832 -14.52 -140.51 -56.75
C LEU A 832 -15.78 -140.77 -57.58
N LYS A 833 -15.74 -140.57 -58.90
CA LYS A 833 -16.93 -140.66 -59.76
C LYS A 833 -17.35 -142.11 -60.01
N GLU A 834 -16.40 -143.00 -60.29
CA GLU A 834 -16.64 -144.42 -60.60
C GLU A 834 -17.23 -145.22 -59.42
N ALA A 835 -17.08 -144.71 -58.19
CA ALA A 835 -17.67 -145.31 -57.00
C ALA A 835 -19.20 -145.08 -56.89
N LYS A 836 -19.72 -143.99 -57.46
CA LYS A 836 -21.13 -143.60 -57.35
C LYS A 836 -22.05 -144.50 -58.19
N ASP A 837 -21.69 -144.73 -59.44
CA ASP A 837 -22.53 -145.39 -60.45
C ASP A 837 -22.81 -146.89 -60.14
N LYS A 838 -22.04 -147.48 -59.21
CA LYS A 838 -22.28 -148.84 -58.68
C LYS A 838 -23.37 -148.90 -57.59
N LEU A 839 -23.72 -147.78 -56.96
CA LEU A 839 -24.67 -147.76 -55.85
C LEU A 839 -26.12 -147.61 -56.34
N GLU A 840 -26.34 -146.77 -57.35
CA GLU A 840 -27.68 -146.43 -57.87
C GLU A 840 -28.42 -147.67 -58.41
N LYS A 841 -27.70 -148.58 -59.11
CA LYS A 841 -28.25 -149.83 -59.66
C LYS A 841 -28.82 -150.81 -58.62
N ARG A 842 -28.54 -150.65 -57.32
CA ARG A 842 -29.14 -151.49 -56.26
C ARG A 842 -30.47 -150.95 -55.72
N VAL A 843 -30.83 -149.71 -56.04
CA VAL A 843 -32.05 -149.07 -55.55
C VAL A 843 -33.25 -149.38 -56.46
N GLU A 844 -33.01 -149.49 -57.77
CA GLU A 844 -34.02 -149.76 -58.80
C GLU A 844 -34.65 -151.17 -58.70
N GLU A 845 -33.87 -152.17 -58.29
CA GLU A 845 -34.35 -153.57 -58.18
C GLU A 845 -35.37 -153.76 -57.04
N LEU A 846 -35.20 -153.02 -55.93
CA LEU A 846 -36.06 -153.13 -54.75
C LEU A 846 -37.40 -152.39 -54.92
N THR A 847 -37.44 -151.28 -55.65
CA THR A 847 -38.68 -150.55 -55.94
C THR A 847 -39.63 -151.32 -56.88
N TRP A 848 -39.09 -152.18 -57.75
CA TRP A 848 -39.88 -152.95 -58.71
C TRP A 848 -40.86 -153.94 -58.05
N ARG A 849 -40.44 -154.67 -57.00
CA ARG A 849 -41.28 -155.71 -56.36
C ARG A 849 -42.52 -155.14 -55.67
N LEU A 850 -42.39 -154.02 -54.97
CA LEU A 850 -43.51 -153.36 -54.26
C LEU A 850 -44.59 -152.81 -55.22
N GLY A 851 -44.22 -152.56 -56.49
CA GLY A 851 -45.12 -152.11 -57.55
C GLY A 851 -45.93 -153.23 -58.22
N LEU A 852 -45.75 -154.50 -57.84
CA LEU A 852 -46.53 -155.63 -58.39
C LEU A 852 -47.81 -155.87 -57.57
N GLU A 853 -47.67 -155.91 -56.25
CA GLU A 853 -48.74 -156.23 -55.29
C GLU A 853 -49.90 -155.21 -55.29
N LYS A 854 -49.62 -153.94 -55.63
CA LYS A 854 -50.66 -152.90 -55.76
C LYS A 854 -51.59 -153.08 -56.96
N ARG A 855 -51.12 -153.68 -58.08
CA ARG A 855 -51.92 -153.83 -59.31
C ARG A 855 -53.02 -154.88 -59.18
N LEU A 856 -52.72 -156.00 -58.53
CA LEU A 856 -53.70 -157.05 -58.20
C LEU A 856 -54.95 -156.55 -57.43
N ARG A 857 -54.93 -155.33 -56.87
CA ARG A 857 -56.08 -154.68 -56.24
C ARG A 857 -56.86 -153.74 -57.16
N THR A 858 -56.21 -153.07 -58.11
CA THR A 858 -56.86 -152.19 -59.11
C THR A 858 -57.53 -152.99 -60.23
N ASP A 859 -56.90 -154.08 -60.65
CA ASP A 859 -57.33 -154.86 -61.82
C ASP A 859 -58.71 -155.52 -61.60
N LEU A 860 -59.10 -155.72 -60.33
CA LEU A 860 -60.40 -156.25 -59.91
C LEU A 860 -61.52 -155.19 -59.88
N GLU A 861 -61.16 -153.90 -59.80
CA GLU A 861 -62.09 -152.78 -59.90
C GLU A 861 -62.33 -152.39 -61.38
N GLU A 862 -61.28 -152.35 -62.21
CA GLU A 862 -61.42 -152.09 -63.65
C GLU A 862 -62.25 -153.16 -64.39
N ALA A 863 -62.21 -154.42 -63.94
CA ALA A 863 -63.01 -155.51 -64.51
C ALA A 863 -64.53 -155.22 -64.53
N LYS A 864 -65.03 -154.38 -63.62
CA LYS A 864 -66.44 -153.94 -63.62
C LYS A 864 -66.71 -152.69 -64.46
N ALA A 865 -65.70 -151.85 -64.69
CA ALA A 865 -65.83 -150.67 -65.54
C ALA A 865 -65.83 -151.02 -67.04
N GLN A 866 -65.06 -152.04 -67.44
CA GLN A 866 -64.90 -152.42 -68.85
C GLN A 866 -66.13 -153.08 -69.49
N GLU A 867 -67.07 -153.62 -68.69
CA GLU A 867 -68.34 -154.14 -69.21
C GLU A 867 -69.30 -153.01 -69.62
N ILE A 868 -69.26 -151.88 -68.89
CA ILE A 868 -70.06 -150.68 -69.19
C ILE A 868 -69.58 -149.99 -70.47
N ALA A 869 -68.26 -149.90 -70.68
CA ALA A 869 -67.68 -149.29 -71.88
C ALA A 869 -68.05 -150.05 -73.16
N LYS A 870 -68.02 -151.40 -73.13
CA LYS A 870 -68.27 -152.24 -74.31
C LYS A 870 -69.67 -152.11 -74.91
N LEU A 871 -70.69 -151.72 -74.11
CA LEU A 871 -72.03 -151.45 -74.62
C LEU A 871 -72.17 -150.09 -75.30
N GLN A 872 -71.28 -149.14 -75.01
CA GLN A 872 -71.35 -147.78 -75.58
C GLN A 872 -70.59 -147.68 -76.91
N GLU A 873 -69.46 -148.37 -77.05
CA GLU A 873 -68.67 -148.33 -78.28
C GLU A 873 -69.34 -149.10 -79.43
N THR A 874 -70.05 -150.21 -79.16
CA THR A 874 -70.91 -150.88 -80.16
C THR A 874 -72.08 -150.04 -80.67
N LEU A 875 -72.37 -148.91 -80.03
CA LEU A 875 -73.40 -147.96 -80.46
C LEU A 875 -72.83 -146.79 -81.25
N HIS A 876 -71.61 -146.33 -80.93
CA HIS A 876 -70.95 -145.30 -81.73
C HIS A 876 -70.34 -145.88 -83.01
N ASP A 877 -69.81 -147.11 -83.00
CA ASP A 877 -69.55 -147.88 -84.22
C ASP A 877 -70.79 -148.69 -84.68
N LEU A 878 -71.99 -148.16 -84.42
CA LEU A 878 -73.16 -148.27 -85.30
C LEU A 878 -73.45 -146.94 -86.05
N GLN A 879 -72.82 -145.84 -85.62
CA GLN A 879 -72.66 -144.61 -86.41
C GLN A 879 -71.35 -144.64 -87.24
N LEU A 880 -70.48 -145.62 -86.93
CA LEU A 880 -69.78 -146.52 -87.85
C LEU A 880 -69.14 -145.84 -89.07
N GLN A 881 -67.84 -145.56 -88.95
CA GLN A 881 -66.88 -145.58 -90.07
C GLN A 881 -67.18 -144.64 -91.25
N VAL A 882 -68.09 -143.67 -91.07
CA VAL A 882 -68.26 -142.54 -91.99
C VAL A 882 -67.17 -141.52 -91.71
N GLU A 883 -66.12 -141.56 -92.53
CA GLU A 883 -65.22 -140.42 -92.80
C GLU A 883 -64.73 -139.74 -91.51
N GLU A 884 -64.00 -140.43 -90.63
CA GLU A 884 -62.71 -141.09 -90.88
C GLU A 884 -61.65 -140.17 -91.53
N ALA A 885 -60.39 -140.40 -91.16
CA ALA A 885 -59.27 -139.45 -91.31
C ALA A 885 -59.45 -138.17 -90.44
N LYS A 886 -58.49 -137.84 -89.56
CA LYS A 886 -57.45 -136.81 -89.80
C LYS A 886 -58.05 -135.55 -90.48
N THR A 887 -58.04 -134.38 -89.84
CA THR A 887 -56.82 -133.71 -89.33
C THR A 887 -57.07 -132.98 -87.99
N MET A 888 -56.75 -133.53 -86.82
CA MET A 888 -55.41 -133.69 -86.19
C MET A 888 -54.66 -132.40 -85.79
N ALA A 889 -54.63 -132.18 -84.47
CA ALA A 889 -53.52 -131.62 -83.66
C ALA A 889 -53.03 -130.17 -83.87
N THR A 890 -53.32 -129.31 -82.89
CA THR A 890 -52.40 -128.82 -81.81
C THR A 890 -53.14 -127.70 -81.02
N LYS A 891 -53.33 -127.75 -79.69
CA LYS A 891 -52.42 -127.81 -78.52
C LYS A 891 -51.61 -126.51 -78.29
N GLU A 892 -52.03 -125.58 -77.42
CA GLU A 892 -52.05 -125.58 -75.92
C GLU A 892 -50.68 -125.22 -75.30
N ARG A 893 -50.45 -124.19 -74.45
CA ARG A 893 -51.33 -123.28 -73.65
C ARG A 893 -52.13 -123.98 -72.54
N GLU A 894 -52.22 -123.53 -71.27
CA GLU A 894 -51.79 -122.30 -70.57
C GLU A 894 -51.76 -122.52 -69.02
N ALA A 895 -51.58 -121.45 -68.21
CA ALA A 895 -51.91 -121.32 -66.76
C ALA A 895 -51.00 -121.99 -65.67
N ALA A 896 -51.02 -121.61 -64.36
CA ALA A 896 -51.24 -120.31 -63.66
C ALA A 896 -51.02 -120.36 -62.10
N ARG A 897 -50.82 -119.19 -61.45
CA ARG A 897 -51.31 -118.73 -60.10
C ARG A 897 -50.85 -119.36 -58.73
N LYS A 898 -50.42 -118.45 -57.82
CA LYS A 898 -50.84 -118.17 -56.40
C LYS A 898 -50.29 -118.89 -55.11
N ALA A 899 -49.74 -118.05 -54.19
CA ALA A 899 -50.12 -117.78 -52.77
C ALA A 899 -49.55 -118.57 -51.54
N ILE A 900 -49.66 -117.94 -50.33
CA ILE A 900 -49.49 -118.42 -48.92
C ILE A 900 -48.03 -118.65 -48.42
N GLU A 901 -47.58 -118.33 -47.18
CA GLU A 901 -47.74 -117.19 -46.21
C GLU A 901 -46.44 -117.13 -45.32
N GLU A 902 -46.21 -116.71 -44.05
CA GLU A 902 -46.86 -116.42 -42.72
C GLU A 902 -45.91 -115.50 -41.85
N ALA A 903 -46.19 -114.97 -40.64
CA ALA A 903 -47.42 -114.44 -40.01
C ALA A 903 -47.19 -113.45 -38.78
N PRO A 904 -46.91 -113.82 -37.49
CA PRO A 904 -47.14 -112.94 -36.29
C PRO A 904 -45.91 -112.78 -35.32
N PRO A 905 -45.98 -112.18 -34.09
CA PRO A 905 -46.97 -111.29 -33.42
C PRO A 905 -46.37 -109.84 -33.24
N VAL A 906 -46.34 -108.99 -32.19
CA VAL A 906 -46.75 -108.80 -30.74
C VAL A 906 -46.41 -107.30 -30.41
N ILE A 907 -46.81 -106.46 -29.43
CA ILE A 907 -47.80 -106.15 -28.34
C ILE A 907 -47.36 -104.71 -27.83
N LYS A 908 -48.02 -103.68 -27.25
CA LYS A 908 -49.35 -103.07 -26.84
C LYS A 908 -48.99 -101.60 -26.36
N GLU A 909 -49.75 -100.60 -25.85
CA GLU A 909 -51.13 -99.98 -25.80
C GLU A 909 -50.96 -98.66 -24.96
N THR A 910 -51.84 -97.64 -24.76
CA THR A 910 -53.25 -97.25 -25.10
C THR A 910 -53.42 -95.70 -24.99
N PRO A 911 -54.53 -95.06 -25.47
CA PRO A 911 -54.69 -93.57 -25.59
C PRO A 911 -56.04 -93.00 -25.02
N VAL A 912 -56.47 -91.77 -25.43
CA VAL A 912 -57.86 -91.14 -25.56
C VAL A 912 -57.71 -89.57 -25.57
N LEU A 913 -58.14 -88.76 -26.56
CA LEU A 913 -59.48 -88.28 -27.09
C LEU A 913 -60.19 -87.23 -26.17
N VAL A 914 -61.01 -86.24 -26.60
CA VAL A 914 -62.00 -86.07 -27.72
C VAL A 914 -62.05 -84.60 -28.28
N GLU A 915 -62.71 -84.40 -29.42
CA GLU A 915 -63.07 -83.19 -30.23
C GLU A 915 -64.02 -82.14 -29.53
N ASP A 916 -64.63 -81.06 -30.08
CA ASP A 916 -65.14 -80.65 -31.43
C ASP A 916 -65.44 -79.10 -31.56
N THR A 917 -65.90 -78.57 -32.73
CA THR A 917 -66.17 -77.12 -33.03
C THR A 917 -67.32 -76.81 -34.02
N GLU A 918 -68.11 -75.73 -33.82
CA GLU A 918 -68.73 -75.00 -34.97
C GLU A 918 -69.28 -73.56 -34.73
N LYS A 919 -69.72 -73.18 -33.51
CA LYS A 919 -70.43 -71.89 -33.26
C LYS A 919 -69.62 -70.57 -33.45
N VAL A 920 -68.34 -70.65 -33.80
CA VAL A 920 -67.38 -69.52 -33.77
C VAL A 920 -67.44 -68.62 -35.00
N ASN A 921 -67.78 -69.18 -36.17
CA ASN A 921 -67.53 -68.52 -37.46
C ASN A 921 -68.40 -67.27 -37.70
N SER A 922 -69.60 -67.19 -37.11
CA SER A 922 -70.50 -66.04 -37.24
C SER A 922 -69.97 -64.78 -36.51
N LEU A 923 -69.60 -64.92 -35.24
CA LEU A 923 -69.09 -63.83 -34.40
C LEU A 923 -67.70 -63.30 -34.83
N THR A 924 -67.00 -64.02 -35.70
CA THR A 924 -65.66 -63.62 -36.17
C THR A 924 -65.73 -62.45 -37.16
N ALA A 925 -66.74 -62.41 -38.03
CA ALA A 925 -66.84 -61.40 -39.11
C ALA A 925 -67.08 -59.97 -38.59
N GLU A 926 -67.99 -59.79 -37.63
CA GLU A 926 -68.29 -58.49 -37.00
C GLU A 926 -67.07 -57.95 -36.22
N VAL A 927 -66.36 -58.85 -35.54
CA VAL A 927 -65.14 -58.55 -34.80
C VAL A 927 -64.01 -58.09 -35.74
N ASP A 928 -63.87 -58.67 -36.92
CA ASP A 928 -62.81 -58.31 -37.87
C ASP A 928 -63.05 -56.95 -38.55
N GLN A 929 -64.31 -56.56 -38.77
CA GLN A 929 -64.62 -55.22 -39.29
C GLN A 929 -64.33 -54.11 -38.26
N LEU A 930 -64.57 -54.36 -36.98
CA LEU A 930 -64.20 -53.44 -35.90
C LEU A 930 -62.68 -53.39 -35.64
N LYS A 931 -61.95 -54.52 -35.79
CA LYS A 931 -60.48 -54.54 -35.75
C LYS A 931 -59.88 -53.62 -36.81
N ALA A 932 -60.41 -53.62 -38.04
CA ALA A 932 -59.85 -52.82 -39.14
C ALA A 932 -59.83 -51.32 -38.81
N LEU A 933 -60.95 -50.77 -38.33
CA LEU A 933 -61.04 -49.35 -37.93
C LEU A 933 -60.13 -49.01 -36.74
N LEU A 934 -60.06 -49.91 -35.74
CA LEU A 934 -59.14 -49.78 -34.60
C LEU A 934 -57.66 -49.78 -35.04
N GLN A 935 -57.34 -50.51 -36.11
CA GLN A 935 -55.98 -50.67 -36.62
C GLN A 935 -55.49 -49.43 -37.39
N THR A 936 -56.35 -48.79 -38.19
CA THR A 936 -56.03 -47.51 -38.84
C THR A 936 -55.76 -46.39 -37.83
N GLU A 937 -56.59 -46.23 -36.80
CA GLU A 937 -56.42 -45.13 -35.84
C GLU A 937 -55.25 -45.36 -34.87
N ARG A 938 -54.91 -46.63 -34.60
CA ARG A 938 -53.64 -46.99 -33.93
C ARG A 938 -52.42 -46.65 -34.78
N GLN A 939 -52.49 -46.75 -36.11
CA GLN A 939 -51.39 -46.34 -36.99
C GLN A 939 -51.22 -44.81 -37.01
N ALA A 940 -52.30 -44.04 -37.13
CA ALA A 940 -52.26 -42.57 -37.08
C ALA A 940 -51.73 -42.03 -35.74
N THR A 941 -52.10 -42.67 -34.62
CA THR A 941 -51.58 -42.30 -33.29
C THR A 941 -50.16 -42.80 -33.00
N GLU A 942 -49.67 -43.83 -33.71
CA GLU A 942 -48.26 -44.23 -33.69
C GLU A 942 -47.36 -43.28 -34.48
N THR A 943 -47.78 -42.82 -35.67
CA THR A 943 -46.98 -41.90 -36.50
C THR A 943 -46.81 -40.55 -35.80
N ALA A 944 -47.89 -39.96 -35.29
CA ALA A 944 -47.83 -38.70 -34.54
C ALA A 944 -46.91 -38.78 -33.30
N LYS A 945 -46.90 -39.93 -32.59
CA LYS A 945 -45.99 -40.15 -31.45
C LYS A 945 -44.53 -40.30 -31.87
N LYS A 946 -44.26 -40.92 -33.02
CA LYS A 946 -42.89 -41.03 -33.56
C LYS A 946 -42.34 -39.67 -34.00
N GLU A 947 -43.15 -38.86 -34.66
CA GLU A 947 -42.77 -37.50 -35.07
C GLU A 947 -42.50 -36.59 -33.86
N HIS A 948 -43.33 -36.65 -32.82
CA HIS A 948 -43.09 -35.92 -31.56
C HIS A 948 -41.78 -36.37 -30.87
N ALA A 949 -41.53 -37.68 -30.79
CA ALA A 949 -40.32 -38.22 -30.18
C ALA A 949 -39.04 -37.89 -30.98
N GLU A 950 -39.11 -37.73 -32.30
CA GLU A 950 -37.99 -37.20 -33.09
C GLU A 950 -37.79 -35.70 -32.89
N ALA A 951 -38.86 -34.91 -32.76
CA ALA A 951 -38.78 -33.48 -32.49
C ALA A 951 -38.10 -33.20 -31.13
N GLU A 952 -38.48 -33.94 -30.08
CA GLU A 952 -37.85 -33.85 -28.76
C GLU A 952 -36.36 -34.22 -28.79
N ARG A 953 -35.97 -35.29 -29.50
CA ARG A 953 -34.55 -35.66 -29.67
C ARG A 953 -33.75 -34.59 -30.41
N ARG A 954 -34.31 -33.95 -31.44
CA ARG A 954 -33.65 -32.82 -32.14
C ARG A 954 -33.44 -31.63 -31.19
N ASN A 955 -34.40 -31.34 -30.31
CA ASN A 955 -34.26 -30.31 -29.27
C ASN A 955 -33.18 -30.67 -28.23
N GLU A 956 -33.14 -31.91 -27.74
CA GLU A 956 -32.07 -32.34 -26.82
C GLU A 956 -30.67 -32.24 -27.45
N GLU A 957 -30.53 -32.62 -28.73
CA GLU A 957 -29.25 -32.45 -29.44
C GLU A 957 -28.87 -30.99 -29.63
N LEU A 958 -29.83 -30.10 -29.90
CA LEU A 958 -29.59 -28.66 -30.00
C LEU A 958 -29.16 -28.06 -28.66
N MET A 959 -29.82 -28.41 -27.56
CA MET A 959 -29.40 -28.00 -26.20
C MET A 959 -27.99 -28.48 -25.86
N LYS A 960 -27.65 -29.74 -26.15
CA LYS A 960 -26.29 -30.28 -25.93
C LYS A 960 -25.24 -29.59 -26.81
N LYS A 961 -25.61 -29.11 -28.01
CA LYS A 961 -24.74 -28.30 -28.88
C LYS A 961 -24.57 -26.87 -28.35
N PHE A 962 -25.60 -26.26 -27.76
CA PHE A 962 -25.52 -24.96 -27.10
C PHE A 962 -24.63 -25.00 -25.84
N GLU A 963 -24.84 -25.93 -24.91
CA GLU A 963 -23.93 -26.08 -23.74
C GLU A 963 -22.47 -26.30 -24.18
N GLY A 964 -22.26 -27.05 -25.25
CA GLY A 964 -20.93 -27.30 -25.83
C GLY A 964 -20.30 -26.08 -26.52
N ALA A 965 -21.11 -25.09 -26.90
CA ALA A 965 -20.65 -23.80 -27.41
C ALA A 965 -20.34 -22.83 -26.26
N GLU A 966 -21.20 -22.74 -25.24
CA GLU A 966 -20.98 -21.92 -24.04
C GLU A 966 -19.68 -22.32 -23.32
N LYS A 967 -19.47 -23.63 -23.07
CA LYS A 967 -18.24 -24.16 -22.47
C LYS A 967 -16.98 -23.90 -23.32
N LYS A 968 -17.13 -23.67 -24.63
CA LYS A 968 -16.03 -23.22 -25.51
C LYS A 968 -15.79 -21.71 -25.42
N ILE A 969 -16.83 -20.90 -25.28
CA ILE A 969 -16.70 -19.45 -25.08
C ILE A 969 -16.02 -19.18 -23.74
N GLU A 970 -16.43 -19.87 -22.68
CA GLU A 970 -15.81 -19.83 -21.35
C GLU A 970 -14.32 -20.23 -21.42
N GLN A 971 -13.98 -21.33 -22.11
CA GLN A 971 -12.59 -21.73 -22.33
C GLN A 971 -11.78 -20.73 -23.18
N LEU A 972 -12.41 -20.02 -24.13
CA LEU A 972 -11.74 -19.00 -24.94
C LEU A 972 -11.50 -17.71 -24.14
N GLN A 973 -12.41 -17.33 -23.24
CA GLN A 973 -12.20 -16.22 -22.30
C GLN A 973 -11.09 -16.54 -21.30
N ASP A 974 -11.13 -17.73 -20.68
CA ASP A 974 -10.14 -18.17 -19.71
C ASP A 974 -8.75 -18.40 -20.33
N THR A 975 -8.66 -18.76 -21.62
CA THR A 975 -7.38 -18.79 -22.34
C THR A 975 -6.92 -17.42 -22.83
N ALA A 976 -7.81 -16.48 -23.17
CA ALA A 976 -7.44 -15.10 -23.47
C ALA A 976 -6.83 -14.42 -22.23
N GLN A 977 -7.48 -14.52 -21.07
CA GLN A 977 -6.96 -13.95 -19.82
C GLN A 977 -5.59 -14.54 -19.44
N ARG A 978 -5.39 -15.85 -19.60
CA ARG A 978 -4.07 -16.49 -19.39
C ARG A 978 -3.00 -16.09 -20.42
N LEU A 979 -3.39 -15.64 -21.62
CA LEU A 979 -2.46 -15.08 -22.61
C LEU A 979 -2.09 -13.63 -22.27
N GLU A 980 -3.01 -12.87 -21.69
CA GLU A 980 -2.80 -11.50 -21.19
C GLU A 980 -1.90 -11.48 -19.95
N GLU A 981 -2.12 -12.40 -19.00
CA GLU A 981 -1.20 -12.68 -17.88
C GLU A 981 0.17 -13.17 -18.36
N LYS A 982 0.25 -13.89 -19.49
CA LYS A 982 1.53 -14.30 -20.07
C LYS A 982 2.23 -13.17 -20.82
N ALA A 983 1.51 -12.30 -21.52
CA ALA A 983 2.09 -11.14 -22.19
C ALA A 983 2.76 -10.22 -21.17
N THR A 984 2.03 -9.87 -20.10
CA THR A 984 2.54 -9.02 -19.01
C THR A 984 3.73 -9.64 -18.25
N ASN A 985 3.73 -10.96 -18.02
CA ASN A 985 4.89 -11.65 -17.45
C ASN A 985 6.07 -11.75 -18.44
N MET A 986 5.82 -11.91 -19.73
CA MET A 986 6.89 -11.97 -20.75
C MET A 986 7.47 -10.58 -21.06
N GLU A 987 6.70 -9.52 -20.88
CA GLU A 987 7.19 -8.13 -20.84
C GLU A 987 8.06 -7.87 -19.60
N SER A 988 7.66 -8.35 -18.42
CA SER A 988 8.47 -8.18 -17.20
C SER A 988 9.77 -9.00 -17.26
N GLU A 989 9.75 -10.24 -17.79
CA GLU A 989 10.95 -11.00 -18.11
C GLU A 989 11.82 -10.30 -19.17
N ASN A 990 11.23 -9.70 -20.22
CA ASN A 990 12.00 -8.88 -21.17
C ASN A 990 12.64 -7.65 -20.50
N LYS A 991 11.96 -7.03 -19.52
CA LYS A 991 12.49 -5.89 -18.77
C LYS A 991 13.68 -6.32 -17.90
N VAL A 992 13.58 -7.46 -17.21
CA VAL A 992 14.68 -8.06 -16.44
C VAL A 992 15.84 -8.49 -17.34
N LEU A 993 15.59 -9.12 -18.49
CA LEU A 993 16.63 -9.51 -19.44
C LEU A 993 17.34 -8.30 -20.06
N ARG A 994 16.62 -7.19 -20.32
CA ARG A 994 17.24 -5.91 -20.73
C ARG A 994 18.11 -5.32 -19.63
N GLN A 995 17.71 -5.41 -18.36
CA GLN A 995 18.54 -4.98 -17.22
C GLN A 995 19.78 -5.88 -17.05
N GLN A 996 19.64 -7.20 -17.18
CA GLN A 996 20.77 -8.14 -17.13
C GLN A 996 21.74 -7.97 -18.29
N ALA A 997 21.26 -7.62 -19.49
CA ALA A 997 22.11 -7.34 -20.65
C ALA A 997 22.97 -6.06 -20.49
N VAL A 998 22.56 -5.12 -19.62
CA VAL A 998 23.35 -3.92 -19.28
C VAL A 998 24.36 -4.20 -18.15
N ALA A 999 24.14 -5.24 -17.35
CA ALA A 999 24.95 -5.53 -16.15
C ALA A 999 26.23 -6.37 -16.39
N ILE A 1000 26.56 -6.74 -17.64
CA ILE A 1000 27.68 -7.68 -17.93
C ILE A 1000 28.79 -7.02 -18.75
N SER A 1001 29.77 -6.46 -18.01
CA SER A 1001 31.12 -6.07 -18.45
C SER A 1001 31.21 -4.83 -19.38
N PRO A 1002 32.34 -4.09 -19.39
CA PRO A 1002 33.66 -4.65 -19.71
C PRO A 1002 34.74 -4.49 -18.62
N THR A 1003 35.66 -5.46 -18.57
CA THR A 1003 37.01 -5.25 -18.03
C THR A 1003 38.03 -5.72 -19.08
N ALA A 1004 38.91 -4.82 -19.54
CA ALA A 1004 39.76 -5.08 -20.70
C ALA A 1004 41.24 -5.28 -20.32
N LYS A 1005 41.82 -6.43 -20.71
CA LYS A 1005 43.21 -6.63 -21.20
C LYS A 1005 43.56 -8.12 -21.28
N ALA A 1006 43.87 -8.63 -22.48
CA ALA A 1006 45.12 -9.36 -22.78
C ALA A 1006 45.16 -9.97 -24.20
N LEU A 1007 46.28 -9.74 -24.88
CA LEU A 1007 46.88 -10.55 -25.96
C LEU A 1007 46.16 -10.69 -27.32
N ALA A 1008 46.97 -10.88 -28.37
CA ALA A 1008 46.58 -10.90 -29.77
C ALA A 1008 47.28 -12.03 -30.54
N ALA A 1009 46.60 -12.62 -31.54
CA ALA A 1009 47.23 -13.34 -32.64
C ALA A 1009 46.28 -13.49 -33.85
N TYR A 1010 46.76 -13.15 -35.04
CA TYR A 1010 46.23 -13.50 -36.37
C TYR A 1010 47.01 -14.74 -36.91
N PRO A 1011 46.73 -15.30 -38.11
CA PRO A 1011 45.51 -15.33 -38.94
C PRO A 1011 45.16 -16.76 -39.47
N LYS A 1012 44.03 -16.91 -40.19
CA LYS A 1012 43.95 -17.36 -41.63
C LYS A 1012 42.53 -17.72 -42.12
N SER A 1013 42.32 -17.60 -43.43
CA SER A 1013 41.18 -18.10 -44.22
C SER A 1013 41.60 -19.34 -45.05
N PRO A 1014 40.71 -20.03 -45.81
CA PRO A 1014 40.39 -19.58 -47.19
C PRO A 1014 39.01 -19.95 -47.82
N PHE A 1015 38.54 -19.06 -48.71
CA PHE A 1015 37.82 -19.24 -50.01
C PHE A 1015 36.88 -20.42 -50.38
N GLN A 1016 35.71 -20.04 -50.95
CA GLN A 1016 35.12 -20.48 -52.26
C GLN A 1016 33.94 -19.51 -52.63
N LEU A 1017 34.05 -18.59 -53.61
CA LEU A 1017 33.65 -18.65 -55.05
C LEU A 1017 32.20 -19.14 -55.34
N ARG A 1018 31.25 -18.32 -55.87
CA ARG A 1018 31.02 -17.80 -57.27
C ARG A 1018 30.16 -18.77 -58.14
N THR A 1019 29.31 -18.44 -59.16
CA THR A 1019 28.99 -17.19 -59.94
C THR A 1019 27.51 -17.16 -60.52
N PRO A 1020 27.10 -16.60 -61.71
CA PRO A 1020 26.16 -15.45 -61.86
C PRO A 1020 24.82 -15.79 -62.63
N GLU A 1021 23.89 -14.90 -63.05
CA GLU A 1021 23.83 -13.88 -64.16
C GLU A 1021 22.36 -13.32 -64.28
N ILE A 1022 21.91 -12.23 -64.96
CA ILE A 1022 22.46 -11.00 -65.62
C ILE A 1022 21.36 -9.89 -65.75
N VAL A 1023 21.67 -8.76 -66.42
CA VAL A 1023 20.97 -7.44 -66.58
C VAL A 1023 19.94 -7.35 -67.75
N ASN A 1024 18.85 -6.55 -67.64
CA ASN A 1024 18.37 -5.52 -68.62
C ASN A 1024 16.99 -4.84 -68.31
N ALA A 1025 16.68 -3.72 -69.01
CA ALA A 1025 15.46 -2.88 -68.96
C ALA A 1025 14.86 -2.71 -70.41
N PRO A 1026 13.82 -1.89 -70.78
CA PRO A 1026 13.12 -0.78 -70.08
C PRO A 1026 11.56 -0.63 -70.34
N ASN A 1027 11.01 0.58 -70.03
CA ASN A 1027 9.74 1.22 -70.49
C ASN A 1027 8.35 0.75 -69.98
N GLY A 1028 7.45 1.71 -69.72
CA GLY A 1028 5.97 1.52 -69.74
C GLY A 1028 5.14 2.31 -68.70
N GLU A 1029 4.52 3.43 -69.10
CA GLU A 1029 3.54 4.21 -68.30
C GLU A 1029 2.15 3.50 -68.16
N VAL A 1030 1.14 3.93 -67.37
CA VAL A 1030 0.88 5.24 -66.72
C VAL A 1030 -0.08 5.13 -65.49
N LYS A 1031 -0.05 6.16 -64.60
CA LYS A 1031 -0.93 6.43 -63.43
C LYS A 1031 -0.70 5.50 -62.21
N SER A 1032 -0.98 5.88 -60.96
CA SER A 1032 -1.37 7.18 -60.33
C SER A 1032 -1.02 7.07 -58.83
N SER A 1033 -0.30 7.98 -58.16
CA SER A 1033 -0.36 9.45 -57.98
C SER A 1033 -1.32 9.92 -56.88
N PRO A 1034 -0.94 10.84 -55.96
CA PRO A 1034 0.32 11.63 -55.93
C PRO A 1034 1.27 11.34 -54.75
N ASP A 1035 2.57 11.47 -54.98
CA ASP A 1035 3.60 11.72 -53.96
C ASP A 1035 3.64 13.20 -53.55
N VAL A 1036 4.22 13.49 -52.38
CA VAL A 1036 5.23 14.57 -52.24
C VAL A 1036 6.35 14.14 -51.28
N THR A 1037 7.59 14.24 -51.74
CA THR A 1037 8.84 14.29 -50.93
C THR A 1037 9.82 15.24 -51.64
N PRO A 1038 11.03 15.48 -51.12
CA PRO A 1038 11.40 16.21 -49.88
C PRO A 1038 12.21 17.49 -50.22
N ILE A 1039 12.76 18.25 -49.24
CA ILE A 1039 14.08 18.97 -49.28
C ILE A 1039 14.33 19.91 -48.06
N SER A 1040 15.61 19.99 -47.64
CA SER A 1040 16.32 21.06 -46.87
C SER A 1040 15.85 21.59 -45.50
N LEU A 1041 16.70 21.32 -44.49
CA LEU A 1041 17.29 22.26 -43.49
C LEU A 1041 16.67 23.68 -43.32
N ASN A 1042 16.22 24.03 -42.10
CA ASN A 1042 16.88 25.05 -41.25
C ASN A 1042 16.39 25.10 -39.77
N LEU A 1043 17.04 25.92 -38.95
CA LEU A 1043 16.77 26.21 -37.52
C LEU A 1043 15.37 26.79 -37.21
N LYS A 1044 14.70 26.30 -36.15
CA LYS A 1044 14.20 27.03 -34.93
C LYS A 1044 13.12 26.23 -34.17
N GLU A 1045 12.91 26.59 -32.89
CA GLU A 1045 11.75 26.26 -32.01
C GLU A 1045 11.36 24.76 -31.88
N LEU A 1046 11.41 24.07 -30.73
CA LEU A 1046 11.47 24.48 -29.32
C LEU A 1046 10.27 25.34 -28.85
N GLU A 1047 9.13 24.70 -28.56
CA GLU A 1047 8.32 24.86 -27.33
C GLU A 1047 7.10 23.91 -27.30
N ALA A 1048 6.38 23.89 -26.17
CA ALA A 1048 5.03 23.32 -25.98
C ALA A 1048 4.82 21.79 -25.99
N GLU A 1049 5.58 21.03 -25.18
CA GLU A 1049 4.97 19.85 -24.51
C GLU A 1049 4.11 20.33 -23.32
N GLU A 1050 2.80 20.44 -23.51
CA GLU A 1050 1.88 20.78 -22.42
C GLU A 1050 0.57 19.98 -22.48
N LYS A 1051 0.11 19.54 -21.30
CA LYS A 1051 -1.28 19.11 -20.98
C LYS A 1051 -1.79 17.77 -21.55
N PRO A 1052 -1.47 16.64 -20.89
CA PRO A 1052 -2.44 15.54 -20.73
C PRO A 1052 -3.75 16.03 -20.08
N GLN A 1053 -3.68 17.01 -19.17
CA GLN A 1053 -4.81 17.55 -18.41
C GLN A 1053 -5.89 18.26 -19.24
N LYS A 1054 -5.59 18.75 -20.45
CA LYS A 1054 -6.63 19.35 -21.33
C LYS A 1054 -7.69 18.32 -21.68
N SER A 1055 -7.25 17.15 -22.14
CA SER A 1055 -8.14 16.03 -22.52
C SER A 1055 -9.04 15.55 -21.38
N LEU A 1056 -8.56 15.64 -20.13
CA LEU A 1056 -9.35 15.26 -18.96
C LEU A 1056 -10.44 16.29 -18.64
N ASN A 1057 -10.09 17.59 -18.65
CA ASN A 1057 -11.04 18.68 -18.42
C ASN A 1057 -12.08 18.79 -19.54
N GLU A 1058 -11.67 18.65 -20.81
CA GLU A 1058 -12.57 18.62 -21.98
C GLU A 1058 -13.60 17.50 -21.85
N LYS A 1059 -13.16 16.29 -21.50
CA LYS A 1059 -14.04 15.14 -21.28
C LYS A 1059 -14.92 15.32 -20.04
N GLN A 1060 -14.46 16.04 -19.01
CA GLN A 1060 -15.27 16.36 -17.84
C GLN A 1060 -16.33 17.44 -18.15
N GLN A 1061 -16.03 18.37 -19.06
CA GLN A 1061 -16.95 19.38 -19.59
C GLN A 1061 -18.04 18.74 -20.46
N GLU A 1062 -17.68 17.86 -21.40
CA GLU A 1062 -18.64 17.07 -22.20
C GLU A 1062 -19.64 16.32 -21.31
N ASN A 1063 -19.15 15.66 -20.25
CA ASN A 1063 -19.99 14.92 -19.31
C ASN A 1063 -20.95 15.83 -18.52
N GLN A 1064 -20.53 17.06 -18.16
CA GLN A 1064 -21.40 18.04 -17.50
C GLN A 1064 -22.49 18.56 -18.44
N ASP A 1065 -22.13 18.93 -19.67
CA ASP A 1065 -23.09 19.45 -20.65
C ASP A 1065 -24.05 18.35 -21.14
N LEU A 1066 -23.61 17.08 -21.20
CA LEU A 1066 -24.48 15.92 -21.42
C LEU A 1066 -25.47 15.72 -20.26
N LEU A 1067 -25.03 15.86 -19.00
CA LEU A 1067 -25.94 15.79 -17.84
C LEU A 1067 -26.98 16.91 -17.89
N ILE A 1068 -26.59 18.16 -18.19
CA ILE A 1068 -27.53 19.28 -18.32
C ILE A 1068 -28.53 19.01 -19.45
N LYS A 1069 -28.09 18.42 -20.58
CA LYS A 1069 -28.99 18.02 -21.69
C LYS A 1069 -29.97 16.89 -21.32
N CYS A 1070 -29.60 15.99 -20.40
CA CYS A 1070 -30.53 15.02 -19.81
C CYS A 1070 -31.46 15.67 -18.76
N VAL A 1071 -31.01 16.70 -18.06
CA VAL A 1071 -31.78 17.44 -17.04
C VAL A 1071 -32.74 18.47 -17.66
N SER A 1072 -32.57 18.84 -18.92
CA SER A 1072 -33.58 19.59 -19.69
C SER A 1072 -34.69 18.71 -20.30
N GLN A 1073 -34.71 17.41 -20.01
CA GLN A 1073 -35.72 16.46 -20.48
C GLN A 1073 -36.59 15.96 -19.33
N ASP A 1074 -37.87 15.74 -19.59
CA ASP A 1074 -38.75 15.02 -18.67
C ASP A 1074 -38.41 13.53 -18.73
N LEU A 1075 -37.65 13.06 -17.74
CA LEU A 1075 -37.26 11.66 -17.58
C LEU A 1075 -38.32 10.83 -16.83
N GLY A 1076 -39.45 11.43 -16.42
CA GLY A 1076 -40.53 10.74 -15.72
C GLY A 1076 -40.17 10.18 -14.33
N PHE A 1077 -41.08 9.36 -13.81
CA PHE A 1077 -40.95 8.68 -12.52
C PHE A 1077 -40.80 7.16 -12.72
N SER A 1078 -39.91 6.52 -11.96
CA SER A 1078 -39.84 5.07 -11.86
C SER A 1078 -40.16 4.65 -10.44
N SER A 1079 -41.17 3.79 -10.25
CA SER A 1079 -41.55 3.24 -8.94
C SER A 1079 -41.78 4.32 -7.87
N GLY A 1080 -42.43 5.43 -8.26
CA GLY A 1080 -42.68 6.59 -7.37
C GLY A 1080 -41.46 7.45 -7.06
N ARG A 1081 -40.32 7.27 -7.76
CA ARG A 1081 -39.10 8.09 -7.59
C ARG A 1081 -38.85 8.95 -8.82
N ALA A 1082 -38.61 10.22 -8.58
CA ALA A 1082 -38.31 11.20 -9.63
C ALA A 1082 -36.90 10.91 -10.21
N ILE A 1083 -36.83 10.56 -11.51
CA ILE A 1083 -35.62 9.96 -12.08
C ILE A 1083 -34.50 10.98 -12.22
N ALA A 1084 -34.78 12.20 -12.71
CA ALA A 1084 -33.77 13.23 -12.92
C ALA A 1084 -33.03 13.58 -11.61
N ALA A 1085 -33.75 13.75 -10.50
CA ALA A 1085 -33.16 13.96 -9.17
C ALA A 1085 -32.20 12.82 -8.75
N CYS A 1086 -32.56 11.57 -9.05
CA CYS A 1086 -31.74 10.40 -8.75
C CYS A 1086 -30.50 10.31 -9.64
N VAL A 1087 -30.60 10.70 -10.92
CA VAL A 1087 -29.48 10.75 -11.88
C VAL A 1087 -28.51 11.88 -11.53
N ILE A 1088 -29.01 13.10 -11.31
CA ILE A 1088 -28.21 14.27 -10.86
C ILE A 1088 -27.41 13.90 -9.62
N TYR A 1089 -28.07 13.40 -8.58
CA TYR A 1089 -27.43 13.04 -7.31
C TYR A 1089 -26.32 11.99 -7.49
N ARG A 1090 -26.56 10.95 -8.30
CA ARG A 1090 -25.54 9.93 -8.60
C ARG A 1090 -24.35 10.47 -9.38
N CYS A 1091 -24.57 11.36 -10.35
CA CYS A 1091 -23.48 11.94 -11.15
C CYS A 1091 -22.59 12.85 -10.29
N LEU A 1092 -23.19 13.73 -9.48
CA LEU A 1092 -22.46 14.61 -8.56
C LEU A 1092 -21.65 13.83 -7.52
N LEU A 1093 -22.20 12.70 -7.02
CA LEU A 1093 -21.51 11.83 -6.08
C LEU A 1093 -20.36 11.06 -6.75
N HIS A 1094 -20.58 10.55 -7.96
CA HIS A 1094 -19.54 9.87 -8.77
C HIS A 1094 -18.37 10.80 -9.13
N TRP A 1095 -18.67 12.06 -9.49
CA TRP A 1095 -17.65 13.08 -9.79
C TRP A 1095 -17.07 13.79 -8.57
N ARG A 1096 -17.37 13.32 -7.34
CA ARG A 1096 -16.91 13.92 -6.07
C ARG A 1096 -17.20 15.43 -5.97
N SER A 1097 -18.24 15.94 -6.62
CA SER A 1097 -18.52 17.39 -6.72
C SER A 1097 -18.92 18.03 -5.38
N PHE A 1098 -19.02 17.24 -4.32
CA PHE A 1098 -19.20 17.65 -2.92
C PHE A 1098 -17.88 17.86 -2.14
N GLU A 1099 -16.75 17.38 -2.66
CA GLU A 1099 -15.42 17.42 -2.00
C GLU A 1099 -14.59 18.66 -2.42
N VAL A 1100 -15.05 19.43 -3.41
CA VAL A 1100 -14.32 20.57 -4.01
C VAL A 1100 -15.12 21.86 -3.83
N GLU A 1101 -14.52 22.92 -3.29
CA GLU A 1101 -15.16 24.23 -3.22
C GLU A 1101 -15.41 24.80 -4.63
N ARG A 1102 -16.69 25.09 -4.94
CA ARG A 1102 -17.20 25.71 -6.18
C ARG A 1102 -16.98 24.90 -7.47
N THR A 1103 -17.81 23.87 -7.68
CA THR A 1103 -18.16 23.45 -9.05
C THR A 1103 -19.40 24.23 -9.54
N GLY A 1104 -19.23 25.08 -10.56
CA GLY A 1104 -20.33 25.87 -11.17
C GLY A 1104 -21.44 25.05 -11.84
N VAL A 1105 -21.28 23.72 -11.87
CA VAL A 1105 -22.27 22.72 -12.26
C VAL A 1105 -23.54 22.82 -11.42
N PHE A 1106 -23.42 23.08 -10.11
CA PHE A 1106 -24.59 23.24 -9.24
C PHE A 1106 -25.47 24.42 -9.65
N ASP A 1107 -24.87 25.59 -9.85
CA ASP A 1107 -25.60 26.80 -10.24
C ASP A 1107 -26.27 26.62 -11.61
N ARG A 1108 -25.56 26.01 -12.59
CA ARG A 1108 -26.13 25.65 -13.90
C ARG A 1108 -27.32 24.67 -13.80
N ILE A 1109 -27.24 23.63 -12.96
CA ILE A 1109 -28.34 22.67 -12.77
C ILE A 1109 -29.54 23.34 -12.09
N ILE A 1110 -29.30 24.16 -11.05
CA ILE A 1110 -30.35 24.91 -10.36
C ILE A 1110 -31.03 25.90 -11.32
N GLN A 1111 -30.25 26.62 -12.14
CA GLN A 1111 -30.78 27.53 -13.15
C GLN A 1111 -31.60 26.80 -14.22
N THR A 1112 -31.13 25.63 -14.69
CA THR A 1112 -31.86 24.80 -15.67
C THR A 1112 -33.21 24.34 -15.12
N ILE A 1113 -33.25 23.87 -13.87
CA ILE A 1113 -34.50 23.43 -13.22
C ILE A 1113 -35.41 24.64 -12.91
N GLY A 1114 -34.84 25.79 -12.53
CA GLY A 1114 -35.59 27.04 -12.33
C GLY A 1114 -36.30 27.49 -13.60
N SER A 1115 -35.58 27.61 -14.71
CA SER A 1115 -36.18 27.94 -16.01
C SER A 1115 -37.16 26.88 -16.52
N ALA A 1116 -36.96 25.60 -16.16
CA ALA A 1116 -37.91 24.52 -16.45
C ALA A 1116 -39.18 24.55 -15.58
N ILE A 1117 -39.22 25.38 -14.53
CA ILE A 1117 -40.39 25.65 -13.67
C ILE A 1117 -41.08 26.96 -14.09
N GLU A 1118 -40.31 28.02 -14.36
CA GLU A 1118 -40.82 29.37 -14.71
C GLU A 1118 -41.54 29.44 -16.08
N VAL A 1119 -41.45 28.41 -16.92
CA VAL A 1119 -41.93 28.38 -18.31
C VAL A 1119 -43.03 27.32 -18.54
N GLN A 1120 -43.70 26.84 -17.48
CA GLN A 1120 -44.73 25.78 -17.57
C GLN A 1120 -46.16 26.32 -17.39
N ASP A 1121 -46.94 26.38 -18.47
CA ASP A 1121 -48.41 26.45 -18.43
C ASP A 1121 -49.07 25.06 -18.25
N ASN A 1122 -48.34 24.08 -17.70
CA ASN A 1122 -48.76 22.68 -17.62
C ASN A 1122 -48.48 22.07 -16.23
N ASP A 1123 -49.55 21.78 -15.49
CA ASP A 1123 -49.49 21.34 -14.10
C ASP A 1123 -48.74 20.02 -13.91
N ASP A 1124 -48.86 19.04 -14.83
CA ASP A 1124 -48.16 17.75 -14.73
C ASP A 1124 -46.63 17.94 -14.76
N LYS A 1125 -46.14 18.81 -15.65
CA LYS A 1125 -44.71 19.14 -15.77
C LYS A 1125 -44.21 20.02 -14.62
N LEU A 1126 -45.05 20.91 -14.11
CA LEU A 1126 -44.76 21.70 -12.91
C LEU A 1126 -44.62 20.76 -11.70
N ALA A 1127 -45.57 19.84 -11.51
CA ALA A 1127 -45.53 18.81 -10.47
C ALA A 1127 -44.30 17.89 -10.62
N TYR A 1128 -43.91 17.54 -11.85
CA TYR A 1128 -42.68 16.81 -12.13
C TYR A 1128 -41.42 17.54 -11.64
N TRP A 1129 -41.23 18.81 -12.01
CA TRP A 1129 -40.03 19.56 -11.64
C TRP A 1129 -39.99 19.93 -10.15
N LEU A 1130 -41.14 20.23 -9.54
CA LEU A 1130 -41.25 20.40 -8.08
C LEU A 1130 -40.92 19.09 -7.32
N SER A 1131 -41.41 17.95 -7.81
CA SER A 1131 -41.10 16.63 -7.20
C SER A 1131 -39.62 16.27 -7.32
N ASN A 1132 -38.98 16.55 -8.46
CA ASN A 1132 -37.54 16.38 -8.62
C ASN A 1132 -36.76 17.31 -7.69
N SER A 1133 -37.14 18.59 -7.61
CA SER A 1133 -36.49 19.59 -6.75
C SER A 1133 -36.54 19.19 -5.27
N SER A 1134 -37.72 18.78 -4.79
CA SER A 1134 -37.93 18.28 -3.43
C SER A 1134 -37.13 17.00 -3.14
N THR A 1135 -37.15 16.04 -4.07
CA THR A 1135 -36.39 14.78 -3.97
C THR A 1135 -34.88 15.05 -3.89
N LEU A 1136 -34.35 15.93 -4.76
CA LEU A 1136 -32.94 16.28 -4.81
C LEU A 1136 -32.51 17.00 -3.52
N LEU A 1137 -33.30 17.96 -3.03
CA LEU A 1137 -33.06 18.63 -1.75
C LEU A 1137 -32.99 17.64 -0.59
N LEU A 1138 -33.89 16.65 -0.53
CA LEU A 1138 -33.94 15.66 0.53
C LEU A 1138 -32.75 14.68 0.50
N LEU A 1139 -32.27 14.31 -0.70
CA LEU A 1139 -31.03 13.54 -0.89
C LEU A 1139 -29.80 14.33 -0.46
N LEU A 1140 -29.68 15.59 -0.88
CA LEU A 1140 -28.58 16.48 -0.52
C LEU A 1140 -28.51 16.72 0.99
N GLN A 1141 -29.66 17.03 1.63
CA GLN A 1141 -29.71 17.22 3.08
C GLN A 1141 -29.31 15.98 3.88
N ARG A 1142 -29.63 14.76 3.41
CA ARG A 1142 -29.19 13.52 4.06
C ARG A 1142 -27.67 13.35 3.98
N THR A 1143 -27.09 13.62 2.81
CA THR A 1143 -25.65 13.48 2.54
C THR A 1143 -24.82 14.46 3.38
N LEU A 1144 -25.29 15.71 3.50
CA LEU A 1144 -24.60 16.74 4.29
C LEU A 1144 -24.79 16.56 5.81
N LYS A 1145 -25.92 15.99 6.26
CA LYS A 1145 -26.15 15.69 7.69
C LYS A 1145 -25.36 14.48 8.19
N THR A 1146 -24.98 13.53 7.34
CA THR A 1146 -24.13 12.40 7.75
C THR A 1146 -22.69 12.78 8.11
N THR A 1147 -22.23 13.99 7.75
CA THR A 1147 -20.91 14.55 8.11
C THR A 1147 -20.87 15.30 9.44
N GLY A 1148 -21.96 15.36 10.22
CA GLY A 1148 -22.01 16.14 11.46
C GLY A 1148 -22.95 15.55 12.52
N ALA A 1149 -22.46 14.55 13.28
CA ALA A 1149 -23.26 13.80 14.25
C ALA A 1149 -22.50 13.42 15.55
N ALA A 1150 -21.73 14.34 16.12
CA ALA A 1150 -21.23 14.25 17.49
C ALA A 1150 -21.09 15.67 18.12
N GLY A 1151 -21.48 15.82 19.39
CA GLY A 1151 -21.35 17.06 20.16
C GLY A 1151 -22.65 17.87 20.32
N LEU A 1152 -23.10 18.04 21.58
CA LEU A 1152 -24.26 18.85 21.97
C LEU A 1152 -23.85 19.91 23.00
N THR A 1153 -23.84 21.20 22.61
CA THR A 1153 -24.33 22.37 23.39
C THR A 1153 -24.05 23.68 22.62
N PRO A 1154 -24.76 24.80 22.90
CA PRO A 1154 -24.85 25.92 21.95
C PRO A 1154 -23.94 27.12 22.29
N GLN A 1155 -23.09 27.52 21.33
CA GLN A 1155 -22.56 28.89 21.25
C GLN A 1155 -22.81 29.52 19.86
N ARG A 1156 -23.06 30.83 19.85
CA ARG A 1156 -23.37 31.59 18.63
C ARG A 1156 -22.12 31.83 17.78
N ARG A 1157 -22.07 31.27 16.57
CA ARG A 1157 -21.34 31.88 15.43
C ARG A 1157 -22.28 32.07 14.23
N ARG A 1158 -22.43 33.32 13.79
CA ARG A 1158 -23.07 33.68 12.51
C ARG A 1158 -22.00 33.68 11.42
N SER A 1159 -21.97 32.68 10.52
CA SER A 1159 -21.58 32.80 9.10
C SER A 1159 -21.32 31.43 8.44
N THR A 1160 -22.32 30.89 7.71
CA THR A 1160 -22.19 29.93 6.57
C THR A 1160 -23.57 29.44 6.07
N ALA A 1161 -24.56 30.34 5.94
CA ALA A 1161 -25.93 29.99 5.51
C ALA A 1161 -26.50 30.91 4.41
N ALA A 1162 -25.63 31.67 3.73
CA ALA A 1162 -26.05 32.78 2.85
C ALA A 1162 -26.38 32.38 1.39
N SER A 1163 -25.89 31.23 0.92
CA SER A 1163 -26.00 30.82 -0.50
C SER A 1163 -27.31 30.09 -0.80
N PHE A 1164 -27.63 29.03 -0.06
CA PHE A 1164 -28.84 28.23 -0.29
C PHE A 1164 -30.16 28.92 0.11
N GLY A 1165 -30.10 29.97 0.93
CA GLY A 1165 -31.28 30.74 1.33
C GLY A 1165 -31.90 31.63 0.24
N ARG A 1166 -31.22 31.81 -0.90
CA ARG A 1166 -31.71 32.72 -1.98
C ARG A 1166 -32.76 32.10 -2.90
N VAL A 1167 -32.78 30.78 -3.03
CA VAL A 1167 -33.68 30.04 -3.97
C VAL A 1167 -35.17 30.23 -3.63
N PHE A 1168 -35.51 30.49 -2.36
CA PHE A 1168 -36.89 30.64 -1.89
C PHE A 1168 -37.26 32.08 -1.50
N SER A 1169 -36.56 33.09 -2.04
CA SER A 1169 -36.80 34.51 -1.73
C SER A 1169 -37.47 35.32 -2.85
N VAL A 1170 -38.20 34.66 -3.76
CA VAL A 1170 -39.07 35.31 -4.76
C VAL A 1170 -40.48 35.46 -4.17
N LYS A 1171 -40.95 36.70 -4.02
CA LYS A 1171 -42.11 37.08 -3.18
C LYS A 1171 -43.51 36.68 -3.69
N HIS A 1172 -43.64 35.86 -4.73
CA HIS A 1172 -44.93 35.61 -5.40
C HIS A 1172 -45.53 34.20 -5.24
N LEU A 1173 -44.82 33.24 -4.67
CA LEU A 1173 -45.28 31.83 -4.57
C LEU A 1173 -45.94 31.44 -3.22
N TYR A 1174 -46.15 32.40 -2.31
CA TYR A 1174 -46.74 32.14 -0.99
C TYR A 1174 -48.27 32.00 -0.91
N PRO A 1175 -49.12 32.58 -1.80
CA PRO A 1175 -50.57 32.39 -1.71
C PRO A 1175 -51.04 30.97 -2.11
N ALA A 1176 -50.56 30.46 -3.24
CA ALA A 1176 -51.14 29.27 -3.89
C ALA A 1176 -50.91 27.93 -3.17
N LEU A 1177 -49.98 27.88 -2.21
CA LEU A 1177 -49.68 26.67 -1.42
C LEU A 1177 -50.47 26.59 -0.09
N ALA A 1178 -51.27 27.61 0.25
CA ALA A 1178 -52.12 27.58 1.44
C ALA A 1178 -53.43 26.80 1.21
N ASP A 1179 -54.03 26.93 0.02
CA ASP A 1179 -55.38 26.41 -0.27
C ASP A 1179 -55.40 24.92 -0.70
N PHE A 1180 -54.25 24.24 -0.71
CA PHE A 1180 -54.12 22.82 -1.10
C PHE A 1180 -53.78 21.87 0.06
N ILE A 1181 -53.84 22.35 1.31
CA ILE A 1181 -53.66 21.52 2.53
C ILE A 1181 -54.78 21.81 3.54
N VAL A 1182 -55.94 21.19 3.29
CA VAL A 1182 -57.02 20.92 4.25
C VAL A 1182 -57.42 19.45 4.11
#